data_AF-A0A8K0QIF6-F1
#
_entry.id   AF-A0A8K0QIF6-F1
#
_cell.length_a   1.000
_cell.length_b   1.000
_cell.length_c   1.000
_cell.angle_alpha   90.00
_cell.angle_beta   90.00
_cell.angle_gamma   90.00
#
_symmetry.space_group_name_H-M   'P 1'
#
loop_
_entity.id
_entity.type
_entity.pdbx_description
1 polymer ?
#
loop_
_entity_poly.entity_id
_entity_poly.type
_entity_poly.pdbx_seq_one_letter_code
_entity_poly.pdbx_strand_id
1 'polypeptide(L)'
;MPPTISIPPRNGMFHTFQGITPQRPSVGSPDSPKTCSSGNKRITTPHACAECKRRKIRCDGKQPCGQCLSSRAPKRCFYDKHRQRVIPSRKTLEALSQSREECRSILKRLYPNHEPSALIPLSRQELLDLLGPPTTESTIALPSPPLNSAPLKQEVPLRPETGLALLEQVPSHGSESDEERRGRDHIPVEADDVNALSLNMDRQTSSYLGASSIKAALLVMLKVQPQLRDSLSQPLTNFETMNNLPCLQQRIVRPTENCRVPWSWKGQTLIDAYFKRVHVFVPMLDEPSFRADCLGGQRCDSPWLGLLNMVFAMGSIAAMKSDDFSHIEYYHKAMEHLTIDSLGSSHIEIVQALALLGGYYLHYVNRPNMANAVLGAALRTASALGLHRQFQTPGSTDGSTVEVRRRTWWSLICLDTWATTTLGRPSLGRWGPEVNIRPPEVGIDEGHDSAQHVGILPLVENIKFCQIATQVQDILAVAPLLKIEDRKNMDGQLINWYNNLPWLLRSNDPCAEPLYLSRCVMKWRYQNLRMLLHRPILLSMASNGVNSQAGEHEIAAVETCRELAKATIDEISREWARNQMSGWNAVWFLYQAVMVPLVSIYWQWNSPFVSEWQMQIEATLTLFDAMEDWSLAARRSREVVRRLYEARHQCCYQSPLSSAGTDPSMMLGDTGLHMSPIELDLDDMVGMLDQQGIWDLDGMYWGESQDTLPVDSEMYNMGNDGMMQVGHGSISLDGSSMDSTFLVQ
;
A
#
# COMPACT_ATOMS: atom_id res chain seq x y z
N MET A 1 60.59 9.24 43.78
CA MET A 1 60.44 8.83 42.37
C MET A 1 60.52 7.31 42.33
N PRO A 2 59.72 6.61 41.50
CA PRO A 2 58.51 7.07 40.81
C PRO A 2 57.32 7.27 41.80
N PRO A 3 56.11 7.67 41.35
CA PRO A 3 54.94 7.82 42.21
C PRO A 3 54.03 6.57 42.23
N THR A 4 53.47 6.25 43.41
CA THR A 4 52.44 5.22 43.64
C THR A 4 51.03 5.82 43.69
N ILE A 5 50.02 5.11 43.16
CA ILE A 5 48.59 5.39 43.38
C ILE A 5 47.86 4.07 43.71
N SER A 6 46.84 4.13 44.58
CA SER A 6 46.23 2.98 45.27
C SER A 6 44.76 2.69 44.89
N ILE A 7 44.30 1.49 45.26
CA ILE A 7 43.01 0.87 44.86
C ILE A 7 41.83 1.29 45.76
N PRO A 8 40.62 1.46 45.20
CA PRO A 8 39.38 0.90 45.82
C PRO A 8 38.66 -0.17 44.95
N PRO A 9 37.73 -0.99 45.51
CA PRO A 9 37.39 -2.32 44.96
C PRO A 9 36.05 -2.48 44.17
N ARG A 10 35.87 -3.69 43.62
CA ARG A 10 34.70 -4.21 42.86
C ARG A 10 33.36 -4.25 43.65
N ASN A 11 32.22 -4.03 42.98
CA ASN A 11 31.12 -4.99 42.69
C ASN A 11 29.74 -4.31 42.41
N GLY A 12 28.83 -5.04 41.75
CA GLY A 12 27.43 -4.62 41.44
C GLY A 12 27.29 -4.10 40.01
N MET A 13 26.77 -4.81 38.99
CA MET A 13 25.77 -5.89 38.88
C MET A 13 24.31 -5.40 38.94
N PHE A 14 23.56 -5.60 37.85
CA PHE A 14 22.22 -5.03 37.62
C PHE A 14 21.12 -5.79 38.39
N HIS A 15 20.10 -5.06 38.85
CA HIS A 15 18.96 -5.64 39.56
C HIS A 15 17.84 -6.11 38.62
N THR A 16 17.53 -7.41 38.68
CA THR A 16 16.30 -8.00 38.16
C THR A 16 15.17 -7.82 39.20
N PHE A 17 13.96 -7.47 38.77
CA PHE A 17 12.77 -7.47 39.63
C PHE A 17 11.86 -8.67 39.33
N GLN A 18 11.81 -9.63 40.27
CA GLN A 18 10.75 -10.62 40.36
C GLN A 18 9.73 -10.17 41.43
N GLY A 19 8.44 -10.20 41.11
CA GLY A 19 7.35 -9.94 42.06
C GLY A 19 6.83 -11.22 42.69
N ILE A 20 6.87 -11.32 44.02
CA ILE A 20 6.49 -12.53 44.79
C ILE A 20 5.06 -12.43 45.34
N THR A 21 4.35 -13.56 45.37
CA THR A 21 3.00 -13.69 45.94
C THR A 21 3.01 -13.91 47.47
N PRO A 22 2.03 -13.37 48.22
CA PRO A 22 1.92 -13.59 49.67
C PRO A 22 1.26 -14.95 50.02
N GLN A 23 1.58 -15.52 51.19
CA GLN A 23 1.07 -16.81 51.65
C GLN A 23 0.18 -16.73 52.91
N ARG A 24 -0.80 -17.67 52.96
CA ARG A 24 -1.34 -18.49 54.09
C ARG A 24 -1.39 -17.96 55.54
N PRO A 25 -2.39 -18.46 56.32
CA PRO A 25 -2.05 -19.49 57.31
C PRO A 25 -2.84 -20.81 57.13
N SER A 26 -2.68 -21.76 58.05
CA SER A 26 -3.09 -23.19 57.91
C SER A 26 -3.50 -23.86 59.23
N VAL A 27 -4.53 -24.73 59.21
CA VAL A 27 -4.74 -25.86 60.15
C VAL A 27 -5.60 -26.93 59.45
N GLY A 28 -5.34 -28.24 59.70
CA GLY A 28 -6.38 -29.28 59.60
C GLY A 28 -6.22 -30.36 58.51
N SER A 29 -6.26 -31.62 58.92
CA SER A 29 -6.31 -32.86 58.11
C SER A 29 -7.41 -33.77 58.69
N PRO A 30 -7.66 -34.98 58.15
CA PRO A 30 -8.03 -35.32 56.77
C PRO A 30 -9.35 -36.14 56.71
N ASP A 31 -10.03 -36.24 55.55
CA ASP A 31 -10.81 -37.45 55.22
C ASP A 31 -11.15 -37.57 53.71
N SER A 32 -11.85 -38.65 53.34
CA SER A 32 -11.88 -39.29 52.02
C SER A 32 -13.23 -39.12 51.25
N PRO A 33 -13.46 -39.75 50.07
CA PRO A 33 -14.10 -39.08 48.93
C PRO A 33 -15.64 -39.12 48.88
N LYS A 34 -16.24 -38.14 48.18
CA LYS A 34 -17.63 -38.21 47.66
C LYS A 34 -17.77 -37.63 46.25
N THR A 35 -18.52 -38.34 45.42
CA THR A 35 -18.97 -37.94 44.08
C THR A 35 -20.21 -37.04 44.15
N CYS A 36 -20.36 -36.07 43.23
CA CYS A 36 -21.67 -35.73 42.67
C CYS A 36 -21.65 -34.76 41.45
N SER A 37 -22.56 -35.05 40.51
CA SER A 37 -23.26 -34.17 39.53
C SER A 37 -22.58 -32.97 38.82
N SER A 38 -22.85 -32.90 37.51
CA SER A 38 -22.59 -31.75 36.63
C SER A 38 -23.22 -30.44 37.16
N GLY A 39 -22.45 -29.34 37.12
CA GLY A 39 -22.89 -28.01 37.50
C GLY A 39 -22.65 -27.00 36.39
N ASN A 40 -23.72 -26.39 35.86
CA ASN A 40 -23.64 -25.36 34.82
C ASN A 40 -22.76 -24.18 35.25
N LYS A 41 -21.78 -23.81 34.40
CA LYS A 41 -20.91 -22.64 34.63
C LYS A 41 -21.76 -21.36 34.69
N ARG A 42 -21.72 -20.65 35.83
CA ARG A 42 -22.45 -19.39 36.02
C ARG A 42 -21.88 -18.30 35.11
N ILE A 43 -22.69 -17.82 34.18
CA ILE A 43 -22.42 -16.59 33.42
C ILE A 43 -22.61 -15.39 34.36
N THR A 44 -21.62 -14.50 34.42
CA THR A 44 -21.67 -13.26 35.20
C THR A 44 -21.59 -12.05 34.28
N THR A 45 -22.69 -11.31 34.17
CA THR A 45 -22.83 -10.21 33.21
C THR A 45 -22.50 -8.86 33.88
N PRO A 46 -21.67 -7.99 33.27
CA PRO A 46 -21.23 -6.74 33.90
C PRO A 46 -22.36 -5.74 34.13
N HIS A 47 -23.49 -5.86 33.42
CA HIS A 47 -24.66 -5.00 33.56
C HIS A 47 -25.94 -5.82 33.69
N ALA A 48 -26.75 -5.50 34.71
CA ALA A 48 -28.11 -6.01 34.86
C ALA A 48 -29.12 -5.19 34.03
N CYS A 49 -30.21 -5.82 33.60
CA CYS A 49 -31.31 -5.15 32.90
C CYS A 49 -32.02 -4.13 33.81
N ALA A 50 -32.78 -3.20 33.21
CA ALA A 50 -33.45 -2.11 33.92
C ALA A 50 -34.38 -2.61 35.03
N GLU A 51 -35.18 -3.67 34.78
CA GLU A 51 -36.10 -4.20 35.78
C GLU A 51 -35.39 -4.95 36.93
N CYS A 52 -34.27 -5.63 36.67
CA CYS A 52 -33.44 -6.21 37.73
C CYS A 52 -32.73 -5.13 38.56
N LYS A 53 -32.23 -4.06 37.92
CA LYS A 53 -31.71 -2.87 38.61
C LYS A 53 -32.77 -2.23 39.50
N ARG A 54 -33.99 -2.02 38.97
CA ARG A 54 -35.13 -1.45 39.71
C ARG A 54 -35.52 -2.28 40.94
N ARG A 55 -35.47 -3.61 40.82
CA ARG A 55 -35.76 -4.55 41.91
C ARG A 55 -34.55 -4.88 42.80
N LYS A 56 -33.36 -4.35 42.50
CA LYS A 56 -32.08 -4.63 43.18
C LYS A 56 -31.72 -6.13 43.28
N ILE A 57 -32.07 -6.91 42.27
CA ILE A 57 -31.80 -8.37 42.19
C ILE A 57 -30.75 -8.69 41.13
N ARG A 58 -30.04 -9.82 41.31
CA ARG A 58 -29.05 -10.30 40.33
C ARG A 58 -29.73 -10.66 39.00
N CYS A 59 -29.00 -10.41 37.91
CA CYS A 59 -29.44 -10.64 36.54
C CYS A 59 -28.42 -11.55 35.84
N ASP A 60 -28.92 -12.42 34.95
CA ASP A 60 -28.16 -13.42 34.19
C ASP A 60 -27.72 -12.94 32.79
N GLY A 61 -27.99 -11.67 32.44
CA GLY A 61 -27.58 -11.05 31.18
C GLY A 61 -28.38 -11.42 29.94
N LYS A 62 -29.25 -12.43 30.02
CA LYS A 62 -30.13 -12.82 28.91
C LYS A 62 -31.20 -11.76 28.65
N GLN A 63 -31.80 -11.79 27.46
CA GLN A 63 -32.91 -10.91 27.08
C GLN A 63 -34.04 -11.75 26.44
N PRO A 64 -35.22 -11.85 27.08
CA PRO A 64 -35.51 -11.45 28.45
C PRO A 64 -34.68 -12.25 29.48
N CYS A 65 -34.39 -11.64 30.63
CA CYS A 65 -33.56 -12.25 31.65
C CYS A 65 -34.29 -13.37 32.40
N GLY A 66 -33.60 -14.40 32.90
CA GLY A 66 -34.21 -15.52 33.63
C GLY A 66 -35.03 -15.07 34.84
N GLN A 67 -34.55 -14.05 35.57
CA GLN A 67 -35.26 -13.45 36.71
C GLN A 67 -36.46 -12.58 36.30
N CYS A 68 -36.51 -12.17 35.04
CA CYS A 68 -37.57 -11.37 34.43
C CYS A 68 -38.70 -12.27 33.88
N LEU A 69 -38.31 -13.43 33.35
CA LEU A 69 -39.19 -14.53 32.95
C LEU A 69 -39.89 -15.14 34.16
N SER A 70 -39.13 -15.57 35.18
CA SER A 70 -39.68 -16.22 36.39
C SER A 70 -40.67 -15.33 37.15
N SER A 71 -40.46 -14.01 37.13
CA SER A 71 -41.35 -13.03 37.74
C SER A 71 -42.41 -12.44 36.79
N ARG A 72 -42.73 -13.18 35.71
CA ARG A 72 -43.81 -12.89 34.74
C ARG A 72 -43.80 -11.48 34.14
N ALA A 73 -42.61 -10.87 34.01
CA ALA A 73 -42.43 -9.53 33.46
C ALA A 73 -41.44 -9.46 32.27
N PRO A 74 -41.42 -10.41 31.32
CA PRO A 74 -40.43 -10.43 30.24
C PRO A 74 -40.48 -9.17 29.36
N LYS A 75 -41.68 -8.65 29.04
CA LYS A 75 -41.88 -7.40 28.27
C LYS A 75 -41.32 -6.14 28.96
N ARG A 76 -40.89 -6.20 30.24
CA ARG A 76 -40.21 -5.11 30.96
C ARG A 76 -38.69 -5.31 31.07
N CYS A 77 -38.14 -6.39 30.51
CA CYS A 77 -36.71 -6.66 30.49
C CYS A 77 -36.01 -5.97 29.30
N PHE A 78 -35.60 -4.72 29.48
CA PHE A 78 -34.72 -4.02 28.55
C PHE A 78 -33.35 -3.71 29.18
N TYR A 79 -32.33 -3.59 28.34
CA TYR A 79 -31.04 -3.03 28.70
C TYR A 79 -30.97 -1.61 28.12
N ASP A 80 -30.75 -0.63 28.98
CA ASP A 80 -30.67 0.78 28.58
C ASP A 80 -29.42 1.03 27.72
N LYS A 81 -29.62 1.51 26.48
CA LYS A 81 -28.54 1.91 25.57
C LYS A 81 -27.98 3.26 26.04
N HIS A 82 -27.16 3.21 27.09
CA HIS A 82 -26.64 4.39 27.75
C HIS A 82 -25.89 5.28 26.75
N ARG A 83 -26.36 6.53 26.56
CA ARG A 83 -25.58 7.55 25.83
C ARG A 83 -24.22 7.67 26.52
N GLN A 84 -23.14 7.53 25.77
CA GLN A 84 -21.80 7.78 26.30
C GLN A 84 -21.75 9.22 26.82
N ARG A 85 -21.61 9.39 28.14
CA ARG A 85 -21.16 10.66 28.70
C ARG A 85 -19.70 10.80 28.29
N VAL A 86 -19.44 11.65 27.30
CA VAL A 86 -18.09 12.06 26.94
C VAL A 86 -17.52 12.82 28.13
N ILE A 87 -16.82 12.11 29.01
CA ILE A 87 -15.97 12.71 30.03
C ILE A 87 -14.74 13.21 29.26
N PRO A 88 -14.48 14.54 29.19
CA PRO A 88 -13.31 15.03 28.48
C PRO A 88 -12.06 14.42 29.09
N SER A 89 -11.18 13.88 28.24
CA SER A 89 -9.92 13.32 28.73
C SER A 89 -9.15 14.40 29.48
N ARG A 90 -8.53 14.03 30.61
CA ARG A 90 -7.67 14.93 31.38
C ARG A 90 -6.61 15.58 30.48
N LYS A 91 -6.06 14.81 29.52
CA LYS A 91 -5.11 15.28 28.50
C LYS A 91 -5.71 16.34 27.56
N THR A 92 -7.00 16.28 27.26
CA THR A 92 -7.73 17.28 26.46
C THR A 92 -7.94 18.57 27.25
N LEU A 93 -8.28 18.48 28.55
CA LEU A 93 -8.35 19.65 29.43
C LEU A 93 -6.99 20.32 29.61
N GLU A 94 -5.93 19.52 29.79
CA GLU A 94 -4.54 20.01 29.89
C GLU A 94 -4.13 20.71 28.57
N ALA A 95 -4.36 20.10 27.40
CA ALA A 95 -4.08 20.72 26.10
C ALA A 95 -4.87 22.02 25.83
N LEU A 96 -6.17 22.06 26.18
CA LEU A 96 -6.99 23.27 26.08
C LEU A 96 -6.51 24.37 27.04
N SER A 97 -6.00 24.01 28.23
CA SER A 97 -5.42 24.98 29.15
C SER A 97 -4.10 25.57 28.64
N GLN A 98 -3.24 24.75 28.02
CA GLN A 98 -1.99 25.19 27.42
C GLN A 98 -2.25 26.13 26.23
N SER A 99 -3.10 25.74 25.27
CA SER A 99 -3.45 26.57 24.12
C SER A 99 -4.09 27.91 24.52
N ARG A 100 -4.88 27.92 25.60
CA ARG A 100 -5.43 29.16 26.16
C ARG A 100 -4.35 30.10 26.69
N GLU A 101 -3.31 29.58 27.36
CA GLU A 101 -2.22 30.38 27.89
C GLU A 101 -1.25 30.86 26.79
N GLU A 102 -1.00 30.04 25.77
CA GLU A 102 -0.26 30.44 24.56
C GLU A 102 -0.96 31.60 23.83
N CYS A 103 -2.28 31.51 23.61
CA CYS A 103 -3.07 32.62 23.07
C CYS A 103 -3.06 33.87 23.96
N ARG A 104 -3.09 33.71 25.30
CA ARG A 104 -3.00 34.86 26.23
C ARG A 104 -1.62 35.52 26.18
N SER A 105 -0.55 34.73 26.07
CA SER A 105 0.82 35.21 25.90
C SER A 105 0.99 36.01 24.59
N ILE A 106 0.44 35.50 23.48
CA ILE A 106 0.44 36.21 22.19
C ILE A 106 -0.31 37.54 22.29
N LEU A 107 -1.53 37.54 22.84
CA LEU A 107 -2.31 38.78 23.03
C LEU A 107 -1.58 39.80 23.92
N LYS A 108 -0.96 39.35 25.02
CA LYS A 108 -0.17 40.22 25.91
C LYS A 108 1.12 40.75 25.25
N ARG A 109 1.65 40.07 24.24
CA ARG A 109 2.81 40.55 23.45
C ARG A 109 2.41 41.55 22.36
N LEU A 110 1.20 41.44 21.82
CA LEU A 110 0.66 42.37 20.82
C LEU A 110 0.08 43.64 21.47
N TYR A 111 -0.62 43.50 22.59
CA TYR A 111 -1.30 44.59 23.31
C TYR A 111 -0.81 44.66 24.77
N PRO A 112 0.48 44.98 25.04
CA PRO A 112 1.06 44.89 26.38
C PRO A 112 0.39 45.77 27.45
N ASN A 113 -0.34 46.81 27.02
CA ASN A 113 -1.04 47.76 27.90
C ASN A 113 -2.54 47.45 28.07
N HIS A 114 -3.08 46.36 27.50
CA HIS A 114 -4.50 46.03 27.56
C HIS A 114 -4.72 44.58 28.04
N GLU A 115 -5.55 44.37 29.07
CA GLU A 115 -6.01 43.03 29.43
C GLU A 115 -6.94 42.46 28.35
N PRO A 116 -6.89 41.15 28.02
CA PRO A 116 -7.64 40.58 26.90
C PRO A 116 -9.15 40.82 26.94
N SER A 117 -9.75 40.98 28.12
CA SER A 117 -11.19 41.29 28.25
C SER A 117 -11.57 42.67 27.71
N ALA A 118 -10.64 43.63 27.66
CA ALA A 118 -10.86 44.94 27.06
C ALA A 118 -10.75 44.93 25.53
N LEU A 119 -10.18 43.86 24.94
CA LEU A 119 -10.05 43.69 23.50
C LEU A 119 -11.28 43.01 22.86
N ILE A 120 -12.06 42.26 23.65
CA ILE A 120 -13.26 41.53 23.18
C ILE A 120 -14.34 42.41 22.50
N PRO A 121 -14.69 43.61 23.00
CA PRO A 121 -15.75 44.42 22.39
C PRO A 121 -15.30 45.28 21.21
N LEU A 122 -14.00 45.29 20.86
CA LEU A 122 -13.44 46.15 19.83
C LEU A 122 -13.59 45.55 18.43
N SER A 123 -13.85 46.40 17.44
CA SER A 123 -13.86 46.01 16.04
C SER A 123 -12.44 45.75 15.51
N ARG A 124 -12.35 45.09 14.35
CA ARG A 124 -11.07 44.82 13.68
C ARG A 124 -10.30 46.10 13.33
N GLN A 125 -10.98 47.22 13.09
CA GLN A 125 -10.34 48.50 12.80
C GLN A 125 -9.64 49.03 14.05
N GLU A 126 -10.38 49.16 15.16
CA GLU A 126 -9.88 49.68 16.44
C GLU A 126 -8.72 48.83 17.01
N LEU A 127 -8.78 47.50 16.81
CA LEU A 127 -7.70 46.58 17.18
C LEU A 127 -6.42 46.77 16.35
N LEU A 128 -6.51 47.24 15.11
CA LEU A 128 -5.36 47.55 14.27
C LEU A 128 -4.80 48.95 14.61
N ASP A 129 -5.68 49.93 14.86
CA ASP A 129 -5.28 51.27 15.28
C ASP A 129 -4.51 51.24 16.63
N LEU A 130 -4.89 50.35 17.55
CA LEU A 130 -4.18 50.11 18.81
C LEU A 130 -2.78 49.50 18.67
N LEU A 131 -2.43 48.91 17.52
CA LEU A 131 -1.07 48.41 17.25
C LEU A 131 -0.15 49.50 16.70
N GLY A 132 -0.73 50.56 16.11
CA GLY A 132 -0.02 51.70 15.54
C GLY A 132 0.76 51.40 14.25
N PRO A 133 1.16 52.45 13.50
CA PRO A 133 2.08 52.31 12.39
C PRO A 133 3.51 52.00 12.90
N PRO A 134 4.30 51.17 12.19
CA PRO A 134 5.62 50.73 12.66
C PRO A 134 6.62 51.89 12.66
N THR A 135 6.87 52.45 13.85
CA THR A 135 7.87 53.50 14.07
C THR A 135 9.25 52.89 14.25
N THR A 136 10.08 53.01 13.21
CA THR A 136 11.49 52.61 13.25
C THR A 136 12.31 53.61 14.08
N GLU A 137 12.38 53.41 15.41
CA GLU A 137 13.56 53.70 16.26
C GLU A 137 13.26 53.49 17.75
N SER A 138 13.92 52.52 18.39
CA SER A 138 14.38 52.57 19.80
C SER A 138 15.07 51.26 20.22
N THR A 139 16.35 51.33 20.56
CA THR A 139 17.15 50.21 21.07
C THR A 139 17.07 50.08 22.59
N ILE A 140 16.26 49.14 23.09
CA ILE A 140 16.34 48.66 24.48
C ILE A 140 16.37 47.13 24.48
N ALA A 141 17.48 46.55 24.92
CA ALA A 141 17.65 45.10 25.08
C ALA A 141 17.32 44.66 26.51
N LEU A 142 16.52 43.60 26.65
CA LEU A 142 16.20 42.91 27.91
C LEU A 142 16.21 41.37 27.68
N PRO A 143 16.37 40.55 28.73
CA PRO A 143 17.28 39.40 28.65
C PRO A 143 16.64 38.06 28.26
N SER A 144 17.48 37.19 27.68
CA SER A 144 17.18 35.78 27.42
C SER A 144 17.14 34.96 28.73
N PRO A 145 16.25 33.95 28.84
CA PRO A 145 16.35 32.93 29.89
C PRO A 145 17.56 32.00 29.64
N PRO A 146 18.09 31.32 30.68
CA PRO A 146 19.36 30.61 30.59
C PRO A 146 19.31 29.34 29.72
N LEU A 147 20.36 29.14 28.93
CA LEU A 147 20.63 27.92 28.19
C LEU A 147 20.96 26.76 29.14
N ASN A 148 20.18 25.68 29.09
CA ASN A 148 20.62 24.35 29.52
C ASN A 148 20.98 23.52 28.28
N SER A 149 21.98 22.64 28.42
CA SER A 149 22.75 22.10 27.30
C SER A 149 22.01 21.12 26.39
N ALA A 150 22.02 21.41 25.09
CA ALA A 150 21.85 20.43 24.01
C ALA A 150 22.83 20.74 22.85
N PRO A 151 23.24 19.78 22.01
CA PRO A 151 24.35 19.97 21.08
C PRO A 151 24.07 20.94 19.92
N LEU A 152 25.15 21.51 19.38
CA LEU A 152 25.18 22.44 18.25
C LEU A 152 24.34 21.95 17.07
N LYS A 153 23.27 22.68 16.74
CA LYS A 153 22.68 22.67 15.40
C LYS A 153 23.34 23.77 14.58
N GLN A 154 23.87 23.39 13.43
CA GLN A 154 24.42 24.32 12.45
C GLN A 154 23.24 25.05 11.77
N GLU A 155 23.18 26.38 11.89
CA GLU A 155 22.05 27.16 11.41
C GLU A 155 22.01 27.20 9.87
N VAL A 156 21.02 26.53 9.29
CA VAL A 156 20.62 26.73 7.89
C VAL A 156 19.64 27.92 7.86
N PRO A 157 19.89 28.97 7.06
CA PRO A 157 18.99 30.12 7.02
C PRO A 157 17.58 29.73 6.55
N LEU A 158 16.55 30.15 7.30
CA LEU A 158 15.17 29.95 6.88
C LEU A 158 14.86 30.75 5.61
N ARG A 159 14.82 30.05 4.47
CA ARG A 159 14.05 30.52 3.31
C ARG A 159 12.54 30.33 3.60
N PRO A 160 11.65 31.16 3.02
CA PRO A 160 10.22 30.91 3.08
C PRO A 160 9.91 29.52 2.49
N GLU A 161 9.05 28.76 3.15
CA GLU A 161 8.79 27.36 2.80
C GLU A 161 8.18 27.23 1.40
N THR A 162 8.91 26.59 0.48
CA THR A 162 8.43 26.27 -0.86
C THR A 162 7.25 25.30 -0.79
N GLY A 163 6.11 25.71 -1.36
CA GLY A 163 4.79 25.11 -1.11
C GLY A 163 4.56 23.64 -1.51
N LEU A 164 5.58 22.90 -1.94
CA LEU A 164 5.54 21.43 -2.02
C LEU A 164 5.76 20.75 -0.66
N ALA A 165 6.50 21.37 0.27
CA ALA A 165 6.67 20.82 1.63
C ALA A 165 5.30 20.70 2.36
N LEU A 166 4.37 21.62 2.05
CA LEU A 166 2.98 21.61 2.56
C LEU A 166 2.11 20.46 1.98
N LEU A 167 2.60 19.71 0.99
CA LEU A 167 1.93 18.50 0.48
C LEU A 167 2.30 17.25 1.29
N GLU A 168 3.38 17.30 2.07
CA GLU A 168 3.78 16.23 2.97
C GLU A 168 2.91 16.26 4.24
N GLN A 169 2.40 15.10 4.65
CA GLN A 169 1.44 15.01 5.75
C GLN A 169 1.93 14.03 6.81
N VAL A 170 2.25 14.58 7.98
CA VAL A 170 2.53 13.81 9.20
C VAL A 170 1.21 13.21 9.73
N PRO A 171 1.13 11.91 10.04
CA PRO A 171 -0.06 11.31 10.64
C PRO A 171 -0.43 11.97 11.98
N SER A 172 -1.72 12.23 12.21
CA SER A 172 -2.19 12.82 13.46
C SER A 172 -2.38 11.77 14.56
N HIS A 173 -2.09 12.17 15.81
CA HIS A 173 -2.33 11.33 16.99
C HIS A 173 -3.83 11.24 17.34
N GLY A 174 -4.61 10.52 16.53
CA GLY A 174 -6.04 10.31 16.77
C GLY A 174 -6.73 9.27 15.89
N SER A 175 -6.16 8.87 14.75
CA SER A 175 -6.71 7.79 13.93
C SER A 175 -6.41 6.41 14.53
N GLU A 176 -7.41 5.53 14.56
CA GLU A 176 -7.13 4.09 14.50
C GLU A 176 -6.40 3.81 13.18
N SER A 177 -5.24 3.16 13.26
CA SER A 177 -4.43 2.88 12.07
C SER A 177 -5.19 1.98 11.10
N ASP A 178 -5.27 2.36 9.83
CA ASP A 178 -5.97 1.57 8.83
C ASP A 178 -5.38 0.18 8.64
N GLU A 179 -4.08 -0.02 8.90
CA GLU A 179 -3.46 -1.36 8.91
C GLU A 179 -4.08 -2.28 9.98
N GLU A 180 -4.52 -1.70 11.10
CA GLU A 180 -5.14 -2.38 12.24
C GLU A 180 -6.66 -2.60 12.04
N ARG A 181 -7.29 -1.89 11.09
CA ARG A 181 -8.65 -2.17 10.58
C ARG A 181 -8.63 -3.21 9.47
N ARG A 182 -7.82 -2.99 8.42
CA ARG A 182 -7.52 -3.97 7.35
C ARG A 182 -7.10 -5.35 7.90
N GLY A 183 -6.50 -5.42 9.10
CA GLY A 183 -6.12 -6.66 9.79
C GLY A 183 -7.25 -7.40 10.54
N ARG A 184 -8.44 -6.78 10.65
CA ARG A 184 -9.66 -7.35 11.23
C ARG A 184 -10.77 -7.53 10.19
N ASP A 185 -10.84 -6.63 9.22
CA ASP A 185 -11.84 -6.63 8.15
C ASP A 185 -11.44 -7.55 6.97
N HIS A 186 -12.39 -7.88 6.09
CA HIS A 186 -12.09 -8.56 4.82
C HIS A 186 -11.18 -7.68 3.95
N ILE A 187 -10.32 -8.29 3.12
CA ILE A 187 -9.36 -7.55 2.27
C ILE A 187 -10.14 -6.58 1.37
N PRO A 188 -9.99 -5.25 1.50
CA PRO A 188 -10.49 -4.32 0.51
C PRO A 188 -9.49 -4.36 -0.64
N VAL A 189 -9.73 -5.22 -1.62
CA VAL A 189 -8.85 -5.53 -2.78
C VAL A 189 -8.28 -4.26 -3.43
N GLU A 190 -9.07 -3.20 -3.40
CA GLU A 190 -8.89 -1.97 -4.17
C GLU A 190 -8.37 -0.76 -3.35
N ALA A 191 -8.25 -0.85 -2.02
CA ALA A 191 -7.97 0.30 -1.17
C ALA A 191 -6.46 0.60 -1.03
N ASP A 192 -5.81 1.09 -2.10
CA ASP A 192 -4.41 1.54 -2.00
C ASP A 192 -4.31 2.97 -1.43
N ASP A 193 -3.64 3.13 -0.29
CA ASP A 193 -3.40 4.45 0.35
C ASP A 193 -2.18 5.18 -0.23
N VAL A 194 -1.26 4.47 -0.89
CA VAL A 194 -0.05 5.01 -1.54
C VAL A 194 -0.39 5.56 -2.92
N ASN A 195 -1.15 4.79 -3.70
CA ASN A 195 -1.76 5.24 -4.95
C ASN A 195 -3.10 5.98 -4.75
N ALA A 196 -3.48 6.32 -3.51
CA ALA A 196 -4.68 7.09 -3.15
C ALA A 196 -6.01 6.56 -3.76
N LEU A 197 -6.07 5.28 -4.14
CA LEU A 197 -7.22 4.61 -4.77
C LEU A 197 -8.45 4.54 -3.85
N SER A 198 -8.27 4.72 -2.54
CA SER A 198 -9.36 4.83 -1.58
C SER A 198 -10.15 6.15 -1.72
N LEU A 199 -9.59 7.19 -2.36
CA LEU A 199 -10.17 8.54 -2.56
C LEU A 199 -10.69 9.27 -1.31
N ASN A 200 -10.44 8.74 -0.10
CA ASN A 200 -10.90 9.29 1.18
C ASN A 200 -10.16 10.59 1.57
N MET A 201 -10.55 11.71 0.96
CA MET A 201 -9.81 12.98 1.02
C MET A 201 -9.75 13.62 2.42
N ASP A 202 -10.84 13.53 3.19
CA ASP A 202 -10.90 14.14 4.54
C ASP A 202 -10.21 13.30 5.63
N ARG A 203 -9.76 12.08 5.28
CA ARG A 203 -9.10 11.18 6.24
C ARG A 203 -7.58 11.27 6.07
N GLN A 204 -6.93 11.95 7.02
CA GLN A 204 -5.47 12.02 7.10
C GLN A 204 -4.85 10.61 7.02
N THR A 205 -3.86 10.44 6.15
CA THR A 205 -3.31 9.12 5.83
C THR A 205 -2.71 8.46 7.06
N SER A 206 -2.96 7.15 7.19
CA SER A 206 -2.49 6.27 8.27
C SER A 206 -0.96 6.22 8.41
N SER A 207 -0.22 6.69 7.41
CA SER A 207 1.22 6.74 7.34
C SER A 207 1.72 7.95 6.54
N TYR A 208 3.00 8.29 6.70
CA TYR A 208 3.67 9.34 5.93
C TYR A 208 3.93 8.90 4.48
N LEU A 209 3.73 9.82 3.55
CA LEU A 209 4.07 9.71 2.13
C LEU A 209 4.76 11.02 1.71
N GLY A 210 5.92 10.91 1.05
CA GLY A 210 6.69 12.09 0.63
C GLY A 210 6.10 12.79 -0.59
N ALA A 211 6.65 13.97 -0.93
CA ALA A 211 6.20 14.80 -2.05
C ALA A 211 6.25 14.12 -3.44
N SER A 212 7.01 13.03 -3.60
CA SER A 212 7.06 12.21 -4.82
C SER A 212 5.84 11.31 -5.04
N SER A 213 4.99 11.11 -4.02
CA SER A 213 3.83 10.21 -4.06
C SER A 213 2.70 10.71 -4.96
N ILE A 214 1.81 9.80 -5.43
CA ILE A 214 0.66 10.19 -6.28
C ILE A 214 -0.27 11.20 -5.57
N LYS A 215 -0.34 11.10 -4.24
CA LYS A 215 -1.17 11.95 -3.38
C LYS A 215 -0.82 13.43 -3.54
N ALA A 216 0.45 13.77 -3.78
CA ALA A 216 0.87 15.13 -4.07
C ALA A 216 0.22 15.67 -5.37
N ALA A 217 0.13 14.84 -6.42
CA ALA A 217 -0.54 15.21 -7.67
C ALA A 217 -2.06 15.38 -7.49
N LEU A 218 -2.70 14.48 -6.73
CA LEU A 218 -4.13 14.59 -6.40
C LEU A 218 -4.43 15.86 -5.58
N LEU A 219 -3.61 16.18 -4.58
CA LEU A 219 -3.72 17.42 -3.80
C LEU A 219 -3.51 18.67 -4.65
N VAL A 220 -2.63 18.63 -5.65
CA VAL A 220 -2.45 19.75 -6.60
C VAL A 220 -3.67 19.92 -7.51
N MET A 221 -4.25 18.84 -8.06
CA MET A 221 -5.50 18.93 -8.83
C MET A 221 -6.64 19.53 -7.99
N LEU A 222 -6.76 19.13 -6.72
CA LEU A 222 -7.74 19.69 -5.78
C LEU A 222 -7.44 21.12 -5.32
N LYS A 223 -6.19 21.57 -5.39
CA LYS A 223 -5.81 22.98 -5.15
C LYS A 223 -6.16 23.85 -6.35
N VAL A 224 -5.93 23.34 -7.57
CA VAL A 224 -6.26 24.02 -8.84
C VAL A 224 -7.78 24.11 -9.02
N GLN A 225 -8.53 23.04 -8.68
CA GLN A 225 -9.99 23.03 -8.73
C GLN A 225 -10.60 22.42 -7.45
N PRO A 226 -11.01 23.24 -6.48
CA PRO A 226 -11.65 22.75 -5.25
C PRO A 226 -12.95 21.95 -5.47
N GLN A 227 -13.73 22.29 -6.51
CA GLN A 227 -14.99 21.61 -6.88
C GLN A 227 -14.81 20.12 -7.20
N LEU A 228 -13.60 19.69 -7.58
CA LEU A 228 -13.30 18.27 -7.80
C LEU A 228 -13.51 17.43 -6.52
N ARG A 229 -13.49 18.04 -5.32
CA ARG A 229 -13.85 17.36 -4.07
C ARG A 229 -15.27 16.80 -4.11
N ASP A 230 -16.24 17.56 -4.61
CA ASP A 230 -17.65 17.18 -4.59
C ASP A 230 -17.88 15.96 -5.50
N SER A 231 -17.27 15.99 -6.69
CA SER A 231 -17.26 14.87 -7.65
C SER A 231 -16.54 13.61 -7.14
N LEU A 232 -15.52 13.76 -6.29
CA LEU A 232 -14.82 12.63 -5.66
C LEU A 232 -15.45 12.16 -4.34
N SER A 233 -16.27 12.99 -3.68
CA SER A 233 -16.93 12.66 -2.40
C SER A 233 -18.07 11.67 -2.54
N GLN A 234 -18.64 11.54 -3.74
CA GLN A 234 -19.62 10.50 -4.03
C GLN A 234 -18.94 9.15 -3.80
N PRO A 235 -19.45 8.28 -2.90
CA PRO A 235 -18.83 6.99 -2.64
C PRO A 235 -18.65 6.25 -3.97
N LEU A 236 -17.47 5.66 -4.15
CA LEU A 236 -17.28 4.70 -5.22
C LEU A 236 -18.32 3.61 -5.01
N THR A 237 -19.15 3.37 -6.03
CA THR A 237 -20.37 2.57 -5.91
C THR A 237 -20.03 1.29 -5.18
N ASN A 238 -20.75 0.99 -4.09
CA ASN A 238 -20.60 -0.24 -3.35
C ASN A 238 -21.02 -1.40 -4.26
N PHE A 239 -20.09 -1.85 -5.11
CA PHE A 239 -20.08 -3.20 -5.63
C PHE A 239 -20.30 -4.10 -4.43
N GLU A 240 -21.35 -4.92 -4.51
CA GLU A 240 -21.84 -5.69 -3.39
C GLU A 240 -20.66 -6.42 -2.74
N THR A 241 -20.38 -6.08 -1.47
CA THR A 241 -19.21 -6.61 -0.77
C THR A 241 -19.26 -8.12 -0.90
N MET A 242 -18.32 -8.72 -1.64
CA MET A 242 -18.29 -10.16 -1.82
C MET A 242 -17.95 -10.79 -0.47
N ASN A 243 -19.00 -11.10 0.31
CA ASN A 243 -18.91 -11.60 1.68
C ASN A 243 -18.21 -12.98 1.78
N ASN A 244 -17.77 -13.52 0.64
CA ASN A 244 -17.02 -14.75 0.47
C ASN A 244 -15.50 -14.50 0.34
N LEU A 245 -15.02 -13.24 0.29
CA LEU A 245 -13.60 -12.94 0.09
C LEU A 245 -12.77 -13.34 1.31
N PRO A 246 -11.67 -14.12 1.17
CA PRO A 246 -10.91 -14.60 2.32
C PRO A 246 -10.26 -13.45 3.11
N CYS A 247 -10.26 -13.55 4.44
CA CYS A 247 -9.49 -12.65 5.31
C CYS A 247 -8.07 -13.19 5.54
N LEU A 248 -7.09 -12.29 5.67
CA LEU A 248 -5.70 -12.61 6.07
C LEU A 248 -5.57 -12.78 7.59
N GLN A 249 -6.65 -13.20 8.26
CA GLN A 249 -6.69 -13.29 9.71
C GLN A 249 -5.92 -14.53 10.18
N GLN A 250 -4.80 -14.30 10.88
CA GLN A 250 -4.01 -15.36 11.50
C GLN A 250 -4.88 -16.16 12.49
N ARG A 251 -5.42 -17.30 12.04
CA ARG A 251 -5.90 -18.34 12.96
C ARG A 251 -4.70 -18.85 13.74
N ILE A 252 -4.78 -18.81 15.06
CA ILE A 252 -3.82 -19.48 15.94
C ILE A 252 -4.11 -20.99 15.88
N VAL A 253 -3.67 -21.62 14.80
CA VAL A 253 -3.64 -23.07 14.65
C VAL A 253 -2.56 -23.60 15.60
N ARG A 254 -2.82 -24.70 16.30
CA ARG A 254 -1.77 -25.37 17.08
C ARG A 254 -0.80 -26.03 16.10
N PRO A 255 0.52 -25.97 16.32
CA PRO A 255 1.47 -26.62 15.42
C PRO A 255 1.10 -28.09 15.27
N THR A 256 0.69 -28.45 14.05
CA THR A 256 0.33 -29.82 13.69
C THR A 256 1.61 -30.56 13.34
N GLU A 257 1.67 -31.87 13.63
CA GLU A 257 2.90 -32.66 13.55
C GLU A 257 3.62 -32.49 12.20
N ASN A 258 4.95 -32.31 12.26
CA ASN A 258 5.84 -31.91 11.15
C ASN A 258 5.43 -32.48 9.78
N CYS A 259 4.60 -31.71 9.07
CA CYS A 259 3.98 -32.18 7.84
C CYS A 259 4.98 -32.06 6.69
N ARG A 260 5.59 -33.19 6.30
CA ARG A 260 6.31 -33.30 5.03
C ARG A 260 5.38 -32.85 3.91
N VAL A 261 5.75 -31.79 3.20
CA VAL A 261 5.07 -31.42 1.96
C VAL A 261 5.42 -32.49 0.93
N PRO A 262 4.46 -33.33 0.48
CA PRO A 262 4.75 -34.34 -0.52
C PRO A 262 4.95 -33.68 -1.88
N TRP A 263 5.70 -34.35 -2.76
CA TRP A 263 5.73 -33.97 -4.16
C TRP A 263 4.30 -33.98 -4.73
N SER A 264 3.96 -32.96 -5.51
CA SER A 264 2.71 -32.89 -6.26
C SER A 264 2.90 -32.10 -7.55
N TRP A 265 2.15 -32.46 -8.59
CA TRP A 265 2.17 -31.75 -9.87
C TRP A 265 1.82 -30.26 -9.69
N LYS A 266 0.80 -29.95 -8.87
CA LYS A 266 0.40 -28.58 -8.54
C LYS A 266 1.57 -27.82 -7.91
N GLY A 267 2.26 -28.43 -6.94
CA GLY A 267 3.44 -27.85 -6.30
C GLY A 267 4.56 -27.52 -7.29
N GLN A 268 4.86 -28.43 -8.24
CA GLN A 268 5.84 -28.16 -9.30
C GLN A 268 5.41 -26.99 -10.18
N THR A 269 4.15 -26.95 -10.65
CA THR A 269 3.65 -25.83 -11.48
C THR A 269 3.77 -24.47 -10.78
N LEU A 270 3.57 -24.41 -9.45
CA LEU A 270 3.79 -23.17 -8.69
C LEU A 270 5.27 -22.80 -8.58
N ILE A 271 6.16 -23.78 -8.39
CA ILE A 271 7.62 -23.58 -8.38
C ILE A 271 8.10 -23.08 -9.75
N ASP A 272 7.61 -23.68 -10.84
CA ASP A 272 7.90 -23.27 -12.22
C ASP A 272 7.47 -21.82 -12.48
N ALA A 273 6.25 -21.45 -12.07
CA ALA A 273 5.75 -20.09 -12.21
C ALA A 273 6.56 -19.08 -11.37
N TYR A 274 6.96 -19.45 -10.15
CA TYR A 274 7.84 -18.63 -9.31
C TYR A 274 9.19 -18.37 -9.99
N PHE A 275 9.91 -19.42 -10.42
CA PHE A 275 11.22 -19.24 -11.05
C PHE A 275 11.13 -18.48 -12.38
N LYS A 276 10.11 -18.78 -13.20
CA LYS A 276 9.93 -18.15 -14.52
C LYS A 276 9.50 -16.67 -14.47
N ARG A 277 8.79 -16.22 -13.42
CA ARG A 277 8.15 -14.87 -13.41
C ARG A 277 8.40 -14.01 -12.17
N VAL A 278 8.93 -14.57 -11.07
CA VAL A 278 9.17 -13.83 -9.81
C VAL A 278 10.65 -13.77 -9.49
N HIS A 279 11.32 -14.93 -9.49
CA HIS A 279 12.76 -15.06 -9.18
C HIS A 279 13.64 -14.22 -10.12
N VAL A 280 13.28 -14.09 -11.40
CA VAL A 280 14.08 -13.34 -12.38
C VAL A 280 14.30 -11.85 -12.02
N PHE A 281 13.43 -11.25 -11.20
CA PHE A 281 13.65 -9.89 -10.67
C PHE A 281 14.61 -9.86 -9.47
N VAL A 282 14.64 -10.94 -8.68
CA VAL A 282 15.32 -11.10 -7.39
C VAL A 282 15.87 -12.53 -7.24
N PRO A 283 16.93 -12.91 -7.99
CA PRO A 283 17.36 -14.30 -8.14
C PRO A 283 18.10 -14.87 -6.91
N MET A 284 17.51 -14.72 -5.72
CA MET A 284 18.08 -15.07 -4.41
C MET A 284 18.33 -16.57 -4.23
N LEU A 285 17.44 -17.40 -4.80
CA LEU A 285 17.46 -18.85 -4.61
C LEU A 285 18.33 -19.53 -5.65
N ASP A 286 18.93 -20.64 -5.27
CA ASP A 286 19.56 -21.56 -6.21
C ASP A 286 18.51 -22.56 -6.73
N GLU A 287 18.11 -22.45 -8.00
CA GLU A 287 17.01 -23.26 -8.54
C GLU A 287 17.27 -24.77 -8.52
N PRO A 288 18.44 -25.29 -8.95
CA PRO A 288 18.74 -26.72 -8.87
C PRO A 288 18.68 -27.24 -7.43
N SER A 289 19.31 -26.54 -6.49
CA SER A 289 19.34 -26.93 -5.08
C SER A 289 17.95 -26.89 -4.43
N PHE A 290 17.17 -25.84 -4.69
CA PHE A 290 15.80 -25.71 -4.17
C PHE A 290 14.87 -26.80 -4.72
N ARG A 291 14.99 -27.15 -6.01
CA ARG A 291 14.22 -28.25 -6.61
C ARG A 291 14.66 -29.60 -6.06
N ALA A 292 15.94 -29.81 -5.79
CA ALA A 292 16.45 -31.04 -5.16
C ALA A 292 15.91 -31.22 -3.73
N ASP A 293 15.91 -30.17 -2.89
CA ASP A 293 15.31 -30.20 -1.54
C ASP A 293 13.80 -30.51 -1.61
N CYS A 294 13.07 -29.89 -2.56
CA CYS A 294 11.64 -30.18 -2.81
C CYS A 294 11.38 -31.62 -3.25
N LEU A 295 12.21 -32.18 -4.13
CA LEU A 295 12.08 -33.55 -4.64
C LEU A 295 12.46 -34.60 -3.59
N GLY A 296 13.46 -34.32 -2.76
CA GLY A 296 13.86 -35.20 -1.67
C GLY A 296 12.81 -35.30 -0.56
N GLY A 297 12.04 -34.22 -0.30
CA GLY A 297 10.93 -34.21 0.66
C GLY A 297 11.36 -34.48 2.12
N GLN A 298 12.66 -34.33 2.41
CA GLN A 298 13.23 -34.63 3.74
C GLN A 298 13.20 -33.42 4.67
N ARG A 299 13.36 -32.21 4.11
CA ARG A 299 13.38 -30.96 4.88
C ARG A 299 12.00 -30.63 5.43
N CYS A 300 11.94 -30.54 6.76
CA CYS A 300 10.75 -30.19 7.54
C CYS A 300 11.07 -29.09 8.56
N ASP A 301 12.21 -28.41 8.40
CA ASP A 301 12.64 -27.33 9.30
C ASP A 301 11.84 -26.05 9.06
N SER A 302 11.57 -25.28 10.13
CA SER A 302 10.76 -24.06 10.03
C SER A 302 11.32 -23.02 9.03
N PRO A 303 12.65 -22.79 8.91
CA PRO A 303 13.21 -21.94 7.86
C PRO A 303 12.84 -22.40 6.44
N TRP A 304 13.05 -23.68 6.13
CA TRP A 304 12.65 -24.27 4.85
C TRP A 304 11.15 -24.14 4.59
N LEU A 305 10.30 -24.53 5.54
CA LEU A 305 8.85 -24.53 5.34
C LEU A 305 8.28 -23.11 5.21
N GLY A 306 8.87 -22.12 5.89
CA GLY A 306 8.55 -20.71 5.69
C GLY A 306 8.88 -20.24 4.27
N LEU A 307 10.09 -20.55 3.77
CA LEU A 307 10.50 -20.21 2.41
C LEU A 307 9.67 -20.94 1.34
N LEU A 308 9.49 -22.26 1.47
CA LEU A 308 8.75 -23.09 0.53
C LEU A 308 7.30 -22.61 0.36
N ASN A 309 6.63 -22.27 1.46
CA ASN A 309 5.27 -21.75 1.40
C ASN A 309 5.22 -20.32 0.83
N MET A 310 6.24 -19.46 1.05
CA MET A 310 6.33 -18.18 0.34
C MET A 310 6.58 -18.34 -1.17
N VAL A 311 7.38 -19.34 -1.58
CA VAL A 311 7.56 -19.71 -2.99
C VAL A 311 6.25 -20.20 -3.60
N PHE A 312 5.48 -21.05 -2.92
CA PHE A 312 4.14 -21.44 -3.41
C PHE A 312 3.15 -20.27 -3.45
N ALA A 313 3.17 -19.36 -2.47
CA ALA A 313 2.29 -18.19 -2.45
C ALA A 313 2.58 -17.26 -3.65
N MET A 314 3.85 -16.96 -3.91
CA MET A 314 4.26 -16.16 -5.06
C MET A 314 4.10 -16.91 -6.39
N GLY A 315 4.29 -18.23 -6.40
CA GLY A 315 4.06 -19.10 -7.55
C GLY A 315 2.58 -19.18 -7.95
N SER A 316 1.66 -19.21 -6.97
CA SER A 316 0.22 -19.11 -7.19
C SER A 316 -0.15 -17.78 -7.86
N ILE A 317 0.32 -16.65 -7.30
CA ILE A 317 0.13 -15.32 -7.90
C ILE A 317 0.68 -15.29 -9.34
N ALA A 318 1.86 -15.85 -9.58
CA ALA A 318 2.49 -15.85 -10.90
C ALA A 318 1.89 -16.82 -11.93
N ALA A 319 1.18 -17.86 -11.48
CA ALA A 319 0.54 -18.86 -12.33
C ALA A 319 -0.89 -18.46 -12.74
N MET A 320 -1.62 -17.81 -11.84
CA MET A 320 -3.06 -17.56 -11.95
C MET A 320 -3.39 -16.12 -12.41
N LYS A 321 -4.69 -15.83 -12.48
CA LYS A 321 -5.28 -14.49 -12.68
C LYS A 321 -5.48 -13.75 -11.35
N SER A 322 -5.92 -12.49 -11.43
CA SER A 322 -6.31 -11.63 -10.30
C SER A 322 -7.51 -12.10 -9.48
N ASP A 323 -8.31 -13.08 -9.95
CA ASP A 323 -9.45 -13.65 -9.23
C ASP A 323 -9.13 -14.93 -8.44
N ASP A 324 -7.91 -15.49 -8.56
CA ASP A 324 -7.48 -16.59 -7.69
C ASP A 324 -6.93 -16.11 -6.34
N PHE A 325 -7.47 -16.69 -5.26
CA PHE A 325 -7.04 -16.41 -3.90
C PHE A 325 -6.27 -17.57 -3.24
N SER A 326 -5.84 -18.58 -4.02
CA SER A 326 -5.15 -19.77 -3.46
C SER A 326 -3.80 -19.44 -2.81
N HIS A 327 -3.18 -18.32 -3.19
CA HIS A 327 -1.99 -17.75 -2.54
C HIS A 327 -2.17 -17.44 -1.04
N ILE A 328 -3.42 -17.29 -0.57
CA ILE A 328 -3.74 -17.02 0.84
C ILE A 328 -3.53 -18.27 1.71
N GLU A 329 -3.77 -19.48 1.18
CA GLU A 329 -3.55 -20.73 1.92
C GLU A 329 -2.05 -20.93 2.21
N TYR A 330 -1.21 -20.73 1.20
CA TYR A 330 0.24 -20.83 1.32
C TYR A 330 0.83 -19.71 2.21
N TYR A 331 0.33 -18.48 2.09
CA TYR A 331 0.71 -17.39 3.01
C TYR A 331 0.44 -17.74 4.47
N HIS A 332 -0.73 -18.27 4.82
CA HIS A 332 -1.01 -18.65 6.20
C HIS A 332 -0.05 -19.73 6.72
N LYS A 333 0.26 -20.75 5.91
CA LYS A 333 1.29 -21.77 6.24
C LYS A 333 2.68 -21.16 6.41
N ALA A 334 3.06 -20.17 5.59
CA ALA A 334 4.31 -19.44 5.79
C ALA A 334 4.32 -18.66 7.12
N MET A 335 3.19 -18.06 7.52
CA MET A 335 3.10 -17.28 8.76
C MET A 335 3.19 -18.15 10.03
N GLU A 336 2.81 -19.44 9.95
CA GLU A 336 3.05 -20.41 11.04
C GLU A 336 4.56 -20.63 11.31
N HIS A 337 5.41 -20.39 10.31
CA HIS A 337 6.87 -20.55 10.39
C HIS A 337 7.66 -19.24 10.53
N LEU A 338 7.09 -18.11 10.12
CA LEU A 338 7.70 -16.76 10.16
C LEU A 338 7.25 -15.98 11.41
N THR A 339 7.42 -16.58 12.59
CA THR A 339 7.12 -15.96 13.89
C THR A 339 8.13 -14.87 14.26
N ILE A 340 7.86 -14.10 15.32
CA ILE A 340 8.82 -13.08 15.81
C ILE A 340 10.17 -13.70 16.24
N ASP A 341 10.17 -14.93 16.74
CA ASP A 341 11.38 -15.66 17.13
C ASP A 341 12.25 -16.03 15.91
N SER A 342 11.62 -16.19 14.73
CA SER A 342 12.35 -16.48 13.49
C SER A 342 13.31 -15.37 13.07
N LEU A 343 13.08 -14.12 13.51
CA LEU A 343 13.97 -12.98 13.24
C LEU A 343 15.38 -13.14 13.83
N GLY A 344 15.52 -13.99 14.86
CA GLY A 344 16.81 -14.39 15.46
C GLY A 344 17.45 -15.65 14.85
N SER A 345 16.88 -16.20 13.79
CA SER A 345 17.37 -17.42 13.13
C SER A 345 18.71 -17.23 12.45
N SER A 346 19.56 -18.27 12.49
CA SER A 346 20.83 -18.36 11.76
C SER A 346 20.68 -18.74 10.27
N HIS A 347 19.45 -18.95 9.79
CA HIS A 347 19.16 -19.51 8.47
C HIS A 347 18.86 -18.43 7.42
N ILE A 348 19.45 -18.58 6.22
CA ILE A 348 19.25 -17.64 5.10
C ILE A 348 17.84 -17.75 4.51
N GLU A 349 17.20 -18.91 4.64
CA GLU A 349 15.86 -19.20 4.14
C GLU A 349 14.81 -18.29 4.81
N ILE A 350 14.98 -17.92 6.09
CA ILE A 350 14.13 -16.92 6.75
C ILE A 350 14.30 -15.55 6.09
N VAL A 351 15.53 -15.14 5.82
CA VAL A 351 15.81 -13.85 5.16
C VAL A 351 15.20 -13.80 3.76
N GLN A 352 15.29 -14.90 2.99
CA GLN A 352 14.70 -15.03 1.66
C GLN A 352 13.16 -15.07 1.71
N ALA A 353 12.57 -15.76 2.70
CA ALA A 353 11.13 -15.80 2.89
C ALA A 353 10.56 -14.42 3.29
N LEU A 354 11.23 -13.70 4.19
CA LEU A 354 10.88 -12.32 4.56
C LEU A 354 11.08 -11.35 3.38
N ALA A 355 12.08 -11.57 2.53
CA ALA A 355 12.27 -10.80 1.30
C ALA A 355 11.12 -11.00 0.29
N LEU A 356 10.61 -12.22 0.11
CA LEU A 356 9.42 -12.48 -0.72
C LEU A 356 8.14 -11.90 -0.09
N LEU A 357 8.01 -12.01 1.24
CA LEU A 357 6.86 -11.50 2.00
C LEU A 357 6.78 -9.97 1.93
N GLY A 358 7.85 -9.29 2.33
CA GLY A 358 7.95 -7.83 2.36
C GLY A 358 8.11 -7.22 0.97
N GLY A 359 8.96 -7.80 0.12
CA GLY A 359 9.27 -7.24 -1.20
C GLY A 359 8.19 -7.43 -2.27
N TYR A 360 7.35 -8.48 -2.15
CA TYR A 360 6.29 -8.75 -3.13
C TYR A 360 4.92 -9.00 -2.51
N TYR A 361 4.77 -10.04 -1.67
CA TYR A 361 3.44 -10.52 -1.28
C TYR A 361 2.60 -9.42 -0.62
N LEU A 362 3.17 -8.70 0.35
CA LEU A 362 2.50 -7.62 1.06
C LEU A 362 2.26 -6.37 0.19
N HIS A 363 3.02 -6.16 -0.89
CA HIS A 363 2.68 -5.14 -1.89
C HIS A 363 1.51 -5.60 -2.78
N TYR A 364 1.47 -6.88 -3.18
CA TYR A 364 0.38 -7.46 -3.97
C TYR A 364 -0.96 -7.44 -3.21
N VAL A 365 -0.99 -7.86 -1.94
CA VAL A 365 -2.19 -7.77 -1.08
C VAL A 365 -2.40 -6.38 -0.43
N ASN A 366 -1.77 -5.33 -0.98
CA ASN A 366 -2.06 -3.93 -0.66
C ASN A 366 -1.85 -3.55 0.83
N ARG A 367 -0.70 -3.97 1.38
CA ARG A 367 -0.21 -3.71 2.75
C ARG A 367 1.20 -3.05 2.79
N PRO A 368 1.43 -1.93 2.09
CA PRO A 368 2.76 -1.37 1.88
C PRO A 368 3.49 -0.93 3.16
N ASN A 369 2.80 -0.62 4.27
CA ASN A 369 3.49 -0.30 5.53
C ASN A 369 4.01 -1.55 6.24
N MET A 370 3.23 -2.64 6.23
CA MET A 370 3.68 -3.94 6.72
C MET A 370 4.81 -4.49 5.85
N ALA A 371 4.71 -4.31 4.53
CA ALA A 371 5.75 -4.64 3.56
C ALA A 371 7.11 -3.98 3.92
N ASN A 372 7.11 -2.65 4.08
CA ASN A 372 8.27 -1.86 4.49
C ASN A 372 8.82 -2.29 5.86
N ALA A 373 7.97 -2.65 6.83
CA ALA A 373 8.40 -3.10 8.16
C ALA A 373 9.06 -4.49 8.12
N VAL A 374 8.47 -5.43 7.38
CA VAL A 374 9.01 -6.78 7.15
C VAL A 374 10.34 -6.72 6.39
N LEU A 375 10.45 -5.87 5.37
CA LEU A 375 11.66 -5.70 4.58
C LEU A 375 12.80 -5.06 5.39
N GLY A 376 12.48 -4.08 6.24
CA GLY A 376 13.41 -3.53 7.23
C GLY A 376 13.89 -4.58 8.25
N ALA A 377 13.03 -5.51 8.68
CA ALA A 377 13.42 -6.64 9.50
C ALA A 377 14.33 -7.62 8.73
N ALA A 378 13.99 -7.95 7.48
CA ALA A 378 14.79 -8.82 6.62
C ALA A 378 16.21 -8.29 6.41
N LEU A 379 16.37 -6.97 6.15
CA LEU A 379 17.67 -6.30 6.07
C LEU A 379 18.48 -6.40 7.38
N ARG A 380 17.82 -6.34 8.54
CA ARG A 380 18.49 -6.46 9.85
C ARG A 380 18.91 -7.90 10.15
N THR A 381 18.07 -8.90 9.86
CA THR A 381 18.46 -10.32 9.99
C THR A 381 19.56 -10.67 8.97
N ALA A 382 19.47 -10.21 7.72
CA ALA A 382 20.55 -10.34 6.72
C ALA A 382 21.87 -9.71 7.19
N SER A 383 21.79 -8.57 7.89
CA SER A 383 22.95 -7.92 8.50
C SER A 383 23.54 -8.77 9.63
N ALA A 384 22.71 -9.38 10.48
CA ALA A 384 23.13 -10.28 11.56
C ALA A 384 23.77 -11.58 11.05
N LEU A 385 23.29 -12.15 9.93
CA LEU A 385 23.92 -13.27 9.22
C LEU A 385 25.22 -12.89 8.48
N GLY A 386 25.59 -11.60 8.50
CA GLY A 386 26.77 -11.08 7.80
C GLY A 386 26.65 -11.14 6.28
N LEU A 387 25.45 -11.13 5.68
CA LEU A 387 25.31 -11.18 4.21
C LEU A 387 25.93 -9.95 3.53
N HIS A 388 25.97 -8.81 4.23
CA HIS A 388 26.63 -7.57 3.81
C HIS A 388 28.17 -7.64 3.69
N ARG A 389 28.80 -8.75 4.10
CA ARG A 389 30.25 -8.89 4.12
C ARG A 389 30.75 -9.94 3.14
N GLN A 390 31.75 -9.59 2.33
CA GLN A 390 32.54 -10.57 1.58
C GLN A 390 33.42 -11.33 2.56
N PHE A 391 33.05 -12.57 2.87
CA PHE A 391 33.95 -13.54 3.46
C PHE A 391 34.80 -14.18 2.35
N GLN A 392 36.07 -14.44 2.66
CA GLN A 392 36.97 -15.26 1.87
C GLN A 392 37.48 -16.36 2.79
N THR A 393 36.99 -17.58 2.63
CA THR A 393 37.49 -18.75 3.37
C THR A 393 38.54 -19.42 2.50
N PRO A 394 39.84 -19.30 2.80
CA PRO A 394 40.87 -19.93 1.98
C PRO A 394 40.69 -21.45 1.99
N GLY A 395 40.36 -22.02 0.82
CA GLY A 395 40.12 -23.45 0.65
C GLY A 395 38.65 -23.91 0.67
N SER A 396 37.65 -23.02 0.76
CA SER A 396 36.24 -23.42 0.59
C SER A 396 35.89 -23.62 -0.89
N THR A 397 35.56 -24.85 -1.29
CA THR A 397 35.12 -25.22 -2.66
C THR A 397 33.69 -24.80 -3.01
N ASP A 398 32.93 -24.24 -2.07
CA ASP A 398 31.50 -23.94 -2.22
C ASP A 398 31.25 -22.53 -2.79
N GLY A 399 31.43 -22.40 -4.11
CA GLY A 399 31.16 -21.15 -4.84
C GLY A 399 29.67 -20.80 -4.91
N SER A 400 28.78 -21.78 -4.99
CA SER A 400 27.34 -21.55 -5.09
C SER A 400 26.75 -20.95 -3.81
N THR A 401 27.18 -21.39 -2.61
CA THR A 401 26.78 -20.75 -1.34
C THR A 401 27.27 -19.30 -1.24
N VAL A 402 28.48 -18.97 -1.73
CA VAL A 402 28.95 -17.58 -1.78
C VAL A 402 28.05 -16.74 -2.69
N GLU A 403 27.68 -17.28 -3.86
CA GLU A 403 26.84 -16.57 -4.82
C GLU A 403 25.37 -16.48 -4.38
N VAL A 404 24.81 -17.46 -3.67
CA VAL A 404 23.49 -17.34 -3.00
C VAL A 404 23.49 -16.20 -1.98
N ARG A 405 24.57 -16.04 -1.19
CA ARG A 405 24.70 -14.93 -0.22
C ARG A 405 24.75 -13.57 -0.91
N ARG A 406 25.51 -13.43 -2.00
CA ARG A 406 25.55 -12.21 -2.84
C ARG A 406 24.18 -11.90 -3.44
N ARG A 407 23.58 -12.85 -4.16
CA ARG A 407 22.25 -12.72 -4.79
C ARG A 407 21.17 -12.33 -3.78
N THR A 408 21.18 -12.92 -2.58
CA THR A 408 20.24 -12.61 -1.49
C THR A 408 20.44 -11.19 -0.95
N TRP A 409 21.68 -10.77 -0.66
CA TRP A 409 21.93 -9.41 -0.16
C TRP A 409 21.52 -8.34 -1.16
N TRP A 410 21.94 -8.48 -2.42
CA TRP A 410 21.66 -7.45 -3.42
C TRP A 410 20.19 -7.40 -3.85
N SER A 411 19.49 -8.54 -3.84
CA SER A 411 18.03 -8.55 -4.03
C SER A 411 17.30 -7.77 -2.94
N LEU A 412 17.72 -7.87 -1.67
CA LEU A 412 17.15 -7.08 -0.57
C LEU A 412 17.35 -5.57 -0.77
N ILE A 413 18.56 -5.14 -1.19
CA ILE A 413 18.86 -3.73 -1.46
C ILE A 413 18.01 -3.21 -2.62
N CYS A 414 17.86 -3.99 -3.69
CA CYS A 414 16.97 -3.68 -4.80
C CYS A 414 15.51 -3.54 -4.36
N LEU A 415 15.00 -4.50 -3.57
CA LEU A 415 13.63 -4.48 -3.03
C LEU A 415 13.36 -3.26 -2.15
N ASP A 416 14.28 -2.92 -1.23
CA ASP A 416 14.15 -1.75 -0.36
C ASP A 416 14.06 -0.48 -1.20
N THR A 417 14.99 -0.35 -2.18
CA THR A 417 15.03 0.81 -3.08
C THR A 417 13.75 0.96 -3.92
N TRP A 418 13.15 -0.13 -4.40
CA TRP A 418 11.90 -0.07 -5.16
C TRP A 418 10.71 0.32 -4.26
N ALA A 419 10.60 -0.29 -3.07
CA ALA A 419 9.56 0.06 -2.10
C ALA A 419 9.65 1.52 -1.65
N THR A 420 10.86 2.04 -1.42
CA THR A 420 11.08 3.42 -0.97
C THR A 420 10.83 4.45 -2.08
N THR A 421 11.18 4.12 -3.34
CA THR A 421 10.82 4.92 -4.53
C THR A 421 9.30 5.13 -4.60
N THR A 422 8.53 4.06 -4.39
CA THR A 422 7.07 4.06 -4.43
C THR A 422 6.44 4.90 -3.29
N LEU A 423 7.08 4.95 -2.12
CA LEU A 423 6.53 5.58 -0.91
C LEU A 423 6.98 7.04 -0.68
N GLY A 424 8.02 7.50 -1.37
CA GLY A 424 8.68 8.77 -1.05
C GLY A 424 9.27 8.77 0.36
N ARG A 425 9.88 7.65 0.76
CA ARG A 425 10.57 7.47 2.06
C ARG A 425 12.07 7.27 1.81
N PRO A 426 12.97 7.64 2.73
CA PRO A 426 14.39 7.32 2.60
C PRO A 426 14.63 5.80 2.63
N SER A 427 15.60 5.32 1.84
CA SER A 427 16.03 3.92 1.85
C SER A 427 16.77 3.55 3.14
N LEU A 428 16.68 2.29 3.55
CA LEU A 428 17.53 1.71 4.60
C LEU A 428 18.78 1.01 4.03
N GLY A 429 18.90 0.97 2.70
CA GLY A 429 20.03 0.41 1.97
C GLY A 429 21.33 1.15 2.25
N ARG A 430 22.41 0.39 2.47
CA ARG A 430 23.74 0.92 2.75
C ARG A 430 24.64 0.72 1.55
N TRP A 431 25.02 1.83 0.91
CA TRP A 431 25.98 1.89 -0.19
C TRP A 431 27.40 2.28 0.28
N GLY A 432 27.61 2.37 1.60
CA GLY A 432 28.87 2.75 2.22
C GLY A 432 29.90 1.61 2.32
N PRO A 433 31.17 1.93 2.64
CA PRO A 433 32.28 0.98 2.64
C PRO A 433 32.18 -0.12 3.72
N GLU A 434 31.23 -0.01 4.66
CA GLU A 434 30.91 -1.10 5.59
C GLU A 434 30.22 -2.30 4.92
N VAL A 435 29.63 -2.10 3.73
CA VAL A 435 29.05 -3.15 2.89
C VAL A 435 30.08 -3.53 1.83
N ASN A 436 30.88 -4.57 2.12
CA ASN A 436 31.98 -5.00 1.25
C ASN A 436 31.71 -6.31 0.48
N ILE A 437 30.49 -6.87 0.57
CA ILE A 437 30.01 -7.94 -0.30
C ILE A 437 30.02 -7.49 -1.77
N ARG A 438 30.58 -8.30 -2.67
CA ARG A 438 30.62 -7.96 -4.10
C ARG A 438 29.24 -8.14 -4.74
N PRO A 439 28.93 -7.43 -5.86
CA PRO A 439 27.84 -7.81 -6.75
C PRO A 439 27.94 -9.28 -7.19
N PRO A 440 26.83 -9.89 -7.66
CA PRO A 440 26.86 -11.22 -8.28
C PRO A 440 27.90 -11.30 -9.39
N GLU A 441 28.73 -12.34 -9.38
CA GLU A 441 29.70 -12.58 -10.44
C GLU A 441 29.01 -13.39 -11.55
N VAL A 442 28.85 -12.81 -12.74
CA VAL A 442 28.38 -13.54 -13.93
C VAL A 442 29.54 -14.44 -14.37
N GLY A 443 29.49 -15.69 -13.93
CA GLY A 443 30.50 -16.71 -14.21
C GLY A 443 30.85 -16.83 -15.69
N ILE A 444 32.13 -17.02 -15.95
CA ILE A 444 32.71 -17.32 -17.26
C ILE A 444 33.32 -18.74 -17.22
N ASP A 445 32.80 -19.61 -16.34
CA ASP A 445 33.20 -21.01 -16.25
C ASP A 445 32.52 -21.78 -17.39
N GLU A 446 33.33 -22.24 -18.35
CA GLU A 446 32.92 -22.70 -19.69
C GLU A 446 32.12 -24.04 -19.71
N GLY A 447 31.52 -24.46 -18.60
CA GLY A 447 30.95 -25.81 -18.42
C GLY A 447 29.57 -25.94 -17.78
N HIS A 448 28.96 -24.89 -17.21
CA HIS A 448 27.66 -24.99 -16.52
C HIS A 448 26.66 -23.87 -16.87
N ASP A 449 25.49 -24.29 -17.37
CA ASP A 449 24.27 -23.50 -17.66
C ASP A 449 24.43 -22.00 -17.96
N SER A 450 24.61 -21.66 -19.25
CA SER A 450 24.49 -20.28 -19.73
C SER A 450 23.12 -19.64 -19.41
N ALA A 451 22.07 -20.43 -19.23
CA ALA A 451 20.74 -19.96 -18.84
C ALA A 451 20.70 -19.30 -17.45
N GLN A 452 21.39 -19.87 -16.46
CA GLN A 452 21.43 -19.31 -15.10
C GLN A 452 22.20 -17.98 -15.08
N HIS A 453 23.29 -17.90 -15.85
CA HIS A 453 24.08 -16.69 -16.04
C HIS A 453 23.28 -15.52 -16.64
N VAL A 454 22.42 -15.81 -17.62
CA VAL A 454 21.46 -14.81 -18.17
C VAL A 454 20.43 -14.36 -17.11
N GLY A 455 20.00 -15.26 -16.22
CA GLY A 455 19.06 -14.94 -15.13
C GLY A 455 19.63 -14.02 -14.04
N ILE A 456 20.95 -13.95 -13.88
CA ILE A 456 21.63 -13.07 -12.91
C ILE A 456 21.85 -11.65 -13.47
N LEU A 457 21.95 -11.50 -14.80
CA LEU A 457 22.24 -10.22 -15.46
C LEU A 457 21.26 -9.08 -15.12
N PRO A 458 19.92 -9.29 -15.02
CA PRO A 458 18.99 -8.28 -14.54
C PRO A 458 19.35 -7.75 -13.14
N LEU A 459 19.75 -8.62 -12.21
CA LEU A 459 20.11 -8.20 -10.85
C LEU A 459 21.37 -7.32 -10.86
N VAL A 460 22.40 -7.69 -11.62
CA VAL A 460 23.65 -6.93 -11.73
C VAL A 460 23.41 -5.49 -12.24
N GLU A 461 22.55 -5.32 -13.23
CA GLU A 461 22.20 -3.99 -13.74
C GLU A 461 21.21 -3.24 -12.84
N ASN A 462 20.29 -3.93 -12.15
CA ASN A 462 19.42 -3.32 -11.14
C ASN A 462 20.20 -2.82 -9.92
N ILE A 463 21.32 -3.42 -9.52
CA ILE A 463 22.18 -2.89 -8.45
C ILE A 463 22.66 -1.47 -8.82
N LYS A 464 23.18 -1.29 -10.04
CA LYS A 464 23.65 0.02 -10.54
C LYS A 464 22.49 1.03 -10.61
N PHE A 465 21.33 0.60 -11.09
CA PHE A 465 20.12 1.44 -11.11
C PHE A 465 19.71 1.87 -9.71
N CYS A 466 19.67 0.95 -8.75
CA CYS A 466 19.26 1.22 -7.38
C CYS A 466 20.25 2.15 -6.67
N GLN A 467 21.55 2.07 -6.97
CA GLN A 467 22.54 3.02 -6.44
C GLN A 467 22.25 4.46 -6.89
N ILE A 468 21.77 4.67 -8.12
CA ILE A 468 21.34 5.99 -8.60
C ILE A 468 19.97 6.35 -7.99
N ALA A 469 19.03 5.40 -7.90
CA ALA A 469 17.71 5.62 -7.35
C ALA A 469 17.72 6.02 -5.86
N THR A 470 18.57 5.43 -5.02
CA THR A 470 18.76 5.86 -3.62
C THR A 470 19.27 7.31 -3.56
N GLN A 471 20.25 7.69 -4.39
CA GLN A 471 20.72 9.08 -4.45
C GLN A 471 19.60 10.05 -4.85
N VAL A 472 18.78 9.69 -5.84
CA VAL A 472 17.61 10.48 -6.25
C VAL A 472 16.60 10.62 -5.10
N GLN A 473 16.30 9.54 -4.37
CA GLN A 473 15.41 9.57 -3.20
C GLN A 473 15.97 10.48 -2.09
N ASP A 474 17.23 10.31 -1.72
CA ASP A 474 17.86 11.03 -0.60
C ASP A 474 17.87 12.54 -0.85
N ILE A 475 18.15 12.99 -2.08
CA ILE A 475 18.13 14.41 -2.42
C ILE A 475 16.68 14.94 -2.47
N LEU A 476 15.74 14.19 -3.06
CA LEU A 476 14.32 14.58 -3.11
C LEU A 476 13.66 14.64 -1.72
N ALA A 477 14.09 13.78 -0.78
CA ALA A 477 13.63 13.79 0.61
C ALA A 477 14.20 14.95 1.44
N VAL A 478 15.27 15.61 0.98
CA VAL A 478 15.78 16.86 1.58
C VAL A 478 15.15 18.09 0.91
N ALA A 479 14.97 18.05 -0.42
CA ALA A 479 14.35 19.12 -1.18
C ALA A 479 13.65 18.57 -2.44
N PRO A 480 12.31 18.50 -2.49
CA PRO A 480 11.61 17.96 -3.66
C PRO A 480 11.75 18.85 -4.91
N LEU A 481 12.11 20.13 -4.74
CA LEU A 481 12.48 21.03 -5.83
C LEU A 481 14.00 21.11 -5.98
N LEU A 482 14.54 20.18 -6.77
CA LEU A 482 15.96 20.10 -7.12
C LEU A 482 16.41 21.33 -7.93
N LYS A 483 17.69 21.74 -7.77
CA LYS A 483 18.31 22.70 -8.70
C LYS A 483 18.41 22.10 -10.10
N ILE A 484 18.48 22.96 -11.10
CA ILE A 484 18.59 22.55 -12.52
C ILE A 484 19.84 21.70 -12.78
N GLU A 485 20.97 22.05 -12.15
CA GLU A 485 22.23 21.31 -12.23
C GLU A 485 22.11 19.91 -11.60
N ASP A 486 21.64 19.84 -10.35
CA ASP A 486 21.43 18.60 -9.61
C ASP A 486 20.47 17.65 -10.38
N ARG A 487 19.35 18.20 -10.88
CA ARG A 487 18.36 17.46 -11.69
C ARG A 487 18.96 16.95 -13.00
N LYS A 488 19.67 17.79 -13.76
CA LYS A 488 20.33 17.40 -15.02
C LYS A 488 21.42 16.34 -14.81
N ASN A 489 22.16 16.41 -13.70
CA ASN A 489 23.15 15.40 -13.32
C ASN A 489 22.49 14.04 -13.04
N MET A 490 21.45 14.02 -12.19
CA MET A 490 20.72 12.78 -11.88
C MET A 490 20.06 12.17 -13.13
N ASP A 491 19.38 12.98 -13.94
CA ASP A 491 18.72 12.52 -15.18
C ASP A 491 19.75 12.00 -16.20
N GLY A 492 20.88 12.70 -16.34
CA GLY A 492 22.01 12.28 -17.18
C GLY A 492 22.64 10.96 -16.73
N GLN A 493 22.75 10.70 -15.43
CA GLN A 493 23.23 9.42 -14.90
C GLN A 493 22.26 8.27 -15.23
N LEU A 494 20.95 8.50 -15.15
CA LEU A 494 19.94 7.51 -15.52
C LEU A 494 19.97 7.21 -17.03
N ILE A 495 20.05 8.24 -17.88
CA ILE A 495 20.21 8.09 -19.34
C ILE A 495 21.49 7.31 -19.66
N ASN A 496 22.60 7.66 -19.00
CA ASN A 496 23.88 6.98 -19.20
C ASN A 496 23.83 5.50 -18.76
N TRP A 497 23.19 5.18 -17.64
CA TRP A 497 22.96 3.79 -17.23
C TRP A 497 22.14 3.03 -18.28
N TYR A 498 21.01 3.59 -18.74
CA TYR A 498 20.14 2.92 -19.71
C TYR A 498 20.83 2.69 -21.06
N ASN A 499 21.61 3.68 -21.54
CA ASN A 499 22.35 3.56 -22.80
C ASN A 499 23.48 2.54 -22.74
N ASN A 500 24.10 2.33 -21.57
CA ASN A 500 25.15 1.34 -21.35
C ASN A 500 24.61 -0.03 -20.90
N LEU A 501 23.29 -0.26 -20.87
CA LEU A 501 22.74 -1.59 -20.60
C LEU A 501 23.24 -2.62 -21.63
N PRO A 502 23.56 -3.85 -21.20
CA PRO A 502 23.86 -4.97 -22.09
C PRO A 502 22.79 -5.10 -23.18
N TRP A 503 23.19 -5.40 -24.42
CA TRP A 503 22.27 -5.45 -25.58
C TRP A 503 21.03 -6.32 -25.30
N LEU A 504 21.21 -7.43 -24.59
CA LEU A 504 20.16 -8.39 -24.21
C LEU A 504 19.04 -7.79 -23.33
N LEU A 505 19.38 -6.76 -22.54
CA LEU A 505 18.47 -5.99 -21.67
C LEU A 505 18.01 -4.66 -22.28
N ARG A 506 18.48 -4.31 -23.48
CA ARG A 506 18.19 -3.02 -24.14
C ARG A 506 17.54 -3.15 -25.53
N SER A 507 17.73 -4.29 -26.20
CA SER A 507 17.12 -4.56 -27.51
C SER A 507 15.64 -4.91 -27.40
N ASN A 508 14.89 -4.69 -28.48
CA ASN A 508 13.50 -5.11 -28.61
C ASN A 508 13.36 -6.54 -29.17
N ASP A 509 14.48 -7.23 -29.46
CA ASP A 509 14.48 -8.57 -30.07
C ASP A 509 13.73 -9.62 -29.24
N PRO A 510 13.03 -10.59 -29.87
CA PRO A 510 12.41 -11.72 -29.18
C PRO A 510 13.41 -12.47 -28.28
N CYS A 511 12.99 -12.81 -27.07
CA CYS A 511 13.79 -13.55 -26.11
C CYS A 511 12.91 -14.37 -25.15
N ALA A 512 13.50 -15.13 -24.24
CA ALA A 512 12.76 -15.94 -23.28
C ALA A 512 11.88 -15.09 -22.34
N GLU A 513 10.69 -15.59 -22.02
CA GLU A 513 9.67 -14.91 -21.18
C GLU A 513 10.22 -14.24 -19.89
N PRO A 514 11.10 -14.88 -19.08
CA PRO A 514 11.63 -14.24 -17.85
C PRO A 514 12.48 -12.99 -18.14
N LEU A 515 13.29 -13.06 -19.18
CA LEU A 515 14.19 -11.99 -19.61
C LEU A 515 13.40 -10.84 -20.25
N TYR A 516 12.39 -11.16 -21.06
CA TYR A 516 11.46 -10.17 -21.62
C TYR A 516 10.74 -9.40 -20.52
N LEU A 517 10.16 -10.12 -19.55
CA LEU A 517 9.48 -9.52 -18.40
C LEU A 517 10.41 -8.59 -17.59
N SER A 518 11.66 -9.02 -17.38
CA SER A 518 12.68 -8.21 -16.69
C SER A 518 13.03 -6.93 -17.45
N ARG A 519 13.25 -7.05 -18.77
CA ARG A 519 13.56 -5.93 -19.68
C ARG A 519 12.48 -4.85 -19.61
N CYS A 520 11.22 -5.22 -19.81
CA CYS A 520 10.11 -4.26 -19.81
C CYS A 520 9.96 -3.56 -18.46
N VAL A 521 9.99 -4.30 -17.35
CA VAL A 521 9.87 -3.70 -15.99
C VAL A 521 11.06 -2.81 -15.65
N MET A 522 12.30 -3.16 -16.05
CA MET A 522 13.47 -2.27 -15.89
C MET A 522 13.32 -0.96 -16.67
N LYS A 523 12.79 -1.04 -17.90
CA LYS A 523 12.52 0.11 -18.77
C LYS A 523 11.47 1.06 -18.19
N TRP A 524 10.36 0.51 -17.69
CA TRP A 524 9.30 1.28 -17.03
C TRP A 524 9.77 1.92 -15.71
N ARG A 525 10.59 1.21 -14.91
CA ARG A 525 11.24 1.76 -13.69
C ARG A 525 12.15 2.95 -14.01
N TYR A 526 12.93 2.84 -15.07
CA TYR A 526 13.81 3.90 -15.55
C TYR A 526 13.05 5.17 -15.95
N GLN A 527 12.00 5.03 -16.77
CA GLN A 527 11.14 6.17 -17.14
C GLN A 527 10.43 6.78 -15.93
N ASN A 528 9.92 5.92 -15.02
CA ASN A 528 9.25 6.37 -13.81
C ASN A 528 10.18 7.20 -12.91
N LEU A 529 11.42 6.76 -12.69
CA LEU A 529 12.38 7.50 -11.86
C LEU A 529 12.78 8.84 -12.50
N ARG A 530 12.97 8.89 -13.83
CA ARG A 530 13.17 10.15 -14.56
C ARG A 530 11.94 11.07 -14.44
N MET A 531 10.73 10.52 -14.53
CA MET A 531 9.49 11.27 -14.36
C MET A 531 9.39 11.84 -12.93
N LEU A 532 9.80 11.09 -11.89
CA LEU A 532 9.85 11.57 -10.51
C LEU A 532 10.87 12.70 -10.26
N LEU A 533 11.95 12.79 -11.04
CA LEU A 533 12.89 13.94 -11.00
C LEU A 533 12.27 15.24 -11.56
N HIS A 534 11.34 15.13 -12.50
CA HIS A 534 10.76 16.27 -13.22
C HIS A 534 9.36 16.68 -12.71
N ARG A 535 8.56 15.72 -12.24
CA ARG A 535 7.20 15.90 -11.72
C ARG A 535 7.06 16.98 -10.63
N PRO A 536 7.99 17.17 -9.67
CA PRO A 536 7.87 18.23 -8.67
C PRO A 536 7.78 19.64 -9.28
N ILE A 537 8.42 19.88 -10.44
CA ILE A 537 8.33 21.16 -11.16
C ILE A 537 6.90 21.37 -11.68
N LEU A 538 6.34 20.38 -12.38
CA LEU A 538 4.94 20.39 -12.84
C LEU A 538 3.96 20.63 -11.70
N LEU A 539 4.15 19.94 -10.56
CA LEU A 539 3.31 20.11 -9.38
C LEU A 539 3.46 21.51 -8.76
N SER A 540 4.67 22.08 -8.74
CA SER A 540 4.92 23.46 -8.26
C SER A 540 4.23 24.50 -9.12
N MET A 541 4.42 24.42 -10.44
CA MET A 541 3.87 25.39 -11.39
C MET A 541 2.34 25.33 -11.43
N ALA A 542 1.75 24.12 -11.42
CA ALA A 542 0.31 23.95 -11.28
C ALA A 542 -0.22 24.49 -9.94
N SER A 543 0.48 24.21 -8.84
CA SER A 543 0.16 24.74 -7.49
C SER A 543 0.22 26.28 -7.41
N ASN A 544 1.04 26.93 -8.25
CA ASN A 544 1.22 28.39 -8.27
C ASN A 544 0.33 29.10 -9.31
N GLY A 545 -0.47 28.36 -10.09
CA GLY A 545 -1.42 28.89 -11.06
C GLY A 545 -0.78 29.45 -12.34
N VAL A 546 -1.64 29.79 -13.31
CA VAL A 546 -1.26 30.16 -14.69
C VAL A 546 -0.49 31.49 -14.77
N ASN A 547 -0.62 32.38 -13.77
CA ASN A 547 -0.08 33.74 -13.80
C ASN A 547 1.38 33.87 -13.28
N SER A 548 2.04 32.77 -12.91
CA SER A 548 3.45 32.80 -12.51
C SER A 548 4.36 32.87 -13.73
N GLN A 549 5.33 33.80 -13.74
CA GLN A 549 6.35 33.85 -14.79
C GLN A 549 7.27 32.61 -14.70
N ALA A 550 7.02 31.64 -15.57
CA ALA A 550 7.79 30.41 -15.68
C ALA A 550 9.18 30.67 -16.29
N GLY A 551 10.22 30.11 -15.68
CA GLY A 551 11.54 30.05 -16.30
C GLY A 551 11.58 29.02 -17.44
N GLU A 552 12.36 29.29 -18.49
CA GLU A 552 12.59 28.36 -19.61
C GLU A 552 13.00 26.95 -19.13
N HIS A 553 13.84 26.88 -18.09
CA HIS A 553 14.32 25.64 -17.47
C HIS A 553 13.29 24.91 -16.59
N GLU A 554 12.14 25.54 -16.31
CA GLU A 554 10.97 24.94 -15.66
C GLU A 554 10.00 24.41 -16.72
N ILE A 555 9.74 25.19 -17.78
CA ILE A 555 8.95 24.78 -18.95
C ILE A 555 9.53 23.50 -19.57
N ALA A 556 10.83 23.51 -19.89
CA ALA A 556 11.53 22.34 -20.40
C ALA A 556 11.48 21.12 -19.45
N ALA A 557 11.37 21.35 -18.13
CA ALA A 557 11.23 20.26 -17.17
C ALA A 557 9.82 19.63 -17.20
N VAL A 558 8.78 20.47 -17.36
CA VAL A 558 7.40 20.04 -17.55
C VAL A 558 7.24 19.28 -18.86
N GLU A 559 7.88 19.74 -19.94
CA GLU A 559 7.90 19.08 -21.23
C GLU A 559 8.54 17.69 -21.12
N THR A 560 9.76 17.56 -20.56
CA THR A 560 10.37 16.25 -20.30
C THR A 560 9.48 15.35 -19.41
N CYS A 561 8.77 15.90 -18.41
CA CYS A 561 7.84 15.13 -17.59
C CYS A 561 6.66 14.56 -18.41
N ARG A 562 6.13 15.34 -19.36
CA ARG A 562 5.02 14.95 -20.26
C ARG A 562 5.47 13.94 -21.31
N GLU A 563 6.65 14.14 -21.89
CA GLU A 563 7.28 13.20 -22.83
C GLU A 563 7.52 11.83 -22.17
N LEU A 564 8.05 11.81 -20.94
CA LEU A 564 8.27 10.58 -20.17
C LEU A 564 6.96 9.85 -19.84
N ALA A 565 5.91 10.59 -19.43
CA ALA A 565 4.60 10.00 -19.16
C ALA A 565 3.99 9.38 -20.44
N LYS A 566 4.03 10.11 -21.56
CA LYS A 566 3.59 9.61 -22.88
C LYS A 566 4.37 8.36 -23.29
N ALA A 567 5.70 8.41 -23.23
CA ALA A 567 6.55 7.27 -23.58
C ALA A 567 6.25 6.03 -22.71
N THR A 568 5.98 6.22 -21.41
CA THR A 568 5.60 5.13 -20.50
C THR A 568 4.25 4.51 -20.90
N ILE A 569 3.23 5.33 -21.21
CA ILE A 569 1.92 4.86 -21.68
C ILE A 569 2.06 4.10 -23.01
N ASP A 570 2.75 4.71 -23.99
CA ASP A 570 2.98 4.17 -25.33
C ASP A 570 3.75 2.84 -25.30
N GLU A 571 4.75 2.70 -24.42
CA GLU A 571 5.54 1.47 -24.31
C GLU A 571 4.84 0.38 -23.51
N ILE A 572 4.17 0.70 -22.40
CA ILE A 572 3.31 -0.27 -21.70
C ILE A 572 2.27 -0.83 -22.68
N SER A 573 1.65 0.04 -23.48
CA SER A 573 0.67 -0.36 -24.51
C SER A 573 1.19 -1.39 -25.52
N ARG A 574 2.49 -1.35 -25.86
CA ARG A 574 3.13 -2.27 -26.81
C ARG A 574 3.75 -3.51 -26.16
N GLU A 575 4.24 -3.40 -24.93
CA GLU A 575 5.18 -4.36 -24.33
C GLU A 575 4.60 -5.16 -23.16
N TRP A 576 3.40 -4.83 -22.65
CA TRP A 576 2.78 -5.60 -21.58
C TRP A 576 2.33 -6.99 -22.06
N ALA A 577 2.46 -8.00 -21.19
CA ALA A 577 2.11 -9.37 -21.48
C ALA A 577 0.99 -9.90 -20.58
N ARG A 578 0.18 -10.84 -21.09
CA ARG A 578 -0.92 -11.50 -20.38
C ARG A 578 -0.41 -12.51 -19.35
N ASN A 579 0.18 -12.00 -18.27
CA ASN A 579 0.53 -12.72 -17.05
C ASN A 579 0.51 -11.75 -15.85
N GLN A 580 0.26 -12.28 -14.66
CA GLN A 580 0.08 -11.48 -13.45
C GLN A 580 1.25 -10.55 -13.13
N MET A 581 2.49 -11.02 -13.29
CA MET A 581 3.67 -10.24 -12.94
C MET A 581 3.92 -9.08 -13.90
N SER A 582 3.58 -9.24 -15.18
CA SER A 582 3.58 -8.13 -16.15
C SER A 582 2.43 -7.17 -15.89
N GLY A 583 1.19 -7.66 -15.76
CA GLY A 583 -0.01 -6.84 -15.58
C GLY A 583 0.03 -6.01 -14.30
N TRP A 584 0.42 -6.61 -13.17
CA TRP A 584 0.55 -5.91 -11.88
C TRP A 584 1.57 -4.76 -11.94
N ASN A 585 2.75 -4.99 -12.52
CA ASN A 585 3.76 -3.93 -12.70
C ASN A 585 3.24 -2.86 -13.68
N ALA A 586 2.72 -3.26 -14.84
CA ALA A 586 2.24 -2.35 -15.88
C ALA A 586 1.14 -1.40 -15.35
N VAL A 587 0.15 -1.92 -14.63
CA VAL A 587 -0.90 -1.10 -13.99
C VAL A 587 -0.31 -0.07 -13.02
N TRP A 588 0.70 -0.44 -12.23
CA TRP A 588 1.36 0.51 -11.31
C TRP A 588 2.09 1.64 -12.06
N PHE A 589 2.92 1.32 -13.06
CA PHE A 589 3.65 2.33 -13.83
C PHE A 589 2.71 3.22 -14.66
N LEU A 590 1.65 2.63 -15.23
CA LEU A 590 0.64 3.34 -16.02
C LEU A 590 -0.16 4.33 -15.16
N TYR A 591 -0.53 3.96 -13.94
CA TYR A 591 -1.20 4.85 -12.99
C TYR A 591 -0.31 6.02 -12.54
N GLN A 592 1.00 5.80 -12.42
CA GLN A 592 1.97 6.88 -12.19
C GLN A 592 2.07 7.84 -13.37
N ALA A 593 2.05 7.32 -14.60
CA ALA A 593 2.17 8.11 -15.82
C ALA A 593 0.94 8.97 -16.12
N VAL A 594 -0.27 8.40 -16.11
CA VAL A 594 -1.53 9.09 -16.48
C VAL A 594 -1.90 10.28 -15.59
N MET A 595 -1.32 10.35 -14.39
CA MET A 595 -1.46 11.51 -13.50
C MET A 595 -0.77 12.78 -14.04
N VAL A 596 0.17 12.66 -14.98
CA VAL A 596 0.83 13.80 -15.64
C VAL A 596 -0.09 14.51 -16.67
N PRO A 597 -0.73 13.82 -17.63
CA PRO A 597 -1.74 14.44 -18.49
C PRO A 597 -2.98 14.89 -17.71
N LEU A 598 -3.41 14.18 -16.65
CA LEU A 598 -4.51 14.65 -15.78
C LEU A 598 -4.19 16.01 -15.13
N VAL A 599 -3.06 16.14 -14.42
CA VAL A 599 -2.62 17.44 -13.84
C VAL A 599 -2.47 18.51 -14.93
N SER A 600 -2.02 18.12 -16.13
CA SER A 600 -1.86 19.05 -17.26
C SER A 600 -3.20 19.58 -17.78
N ILE A 601 -4.25 18.75 -17.88
CA ILE A 601 -5.61 19.18 -18.25
C ILE A 601 -6.16 20.15 -17.19
N TYR A 602 -6.04 19.83 -15.90
CA TYR A 602 -6.56 20.70 -14.84
C TYR A 602 -5.84 22.05 -14.76
N TRP A 603 -4.52 22.09 -14.97
CA TRP A 603 -3.74 23.33 -14.93
C TRP A 603 -3.80 24.16 -16.22
N GLN A 604 -3.84 23.51 -17.39
CA GLN A 604 -3.71 24.15 -18.71
C GLN A 604 -4.84 23.72 -19.66
N TRP A 605 -6.09 23.81 -19.18
CA TRP A 605 -7.32 23.38 -19.87
C TRP A 605 -7.57 24.03 -21.24
N ASN A 606 -6.91 25.15 -21.54
CA ASN A 606 -6.97 25.88 -22.81
C ASN A 606 -5.75 25.65 -23.73
N SER A 607 -4.86 24.72 -23.38
CA SER A 607 -3.67 24.39 -24.17
C SER A 607 -4.02 23.63 -25.46
N PRO A 608 -3.33 23.89 -26.60
CA PRO A 608 -3.51 23.09 -27.82
C PRO A 608 -3.20 21.60 -27.63
N PHE A 609 -2.36 21.26 -26.64
CA PHE A 609 -1.99 19.87 -26.31
C PHE A 609 -3.08 19.11 -25.53
N VAL A 610 -4.20 19.75 -25.15
CA VAL A 610 -5.27 19.08 -24.39
C VAL A 610 -5.81 17.85 -25.11
N SER A 611 -6.03 17.91 -26.43
CA SER A 611 -6.51 16.74 -27.19
C SER A 611 -5.54 15.55 -27.13
N GLU A 612 -4.23 15.80 -27.08
CA GLU A 612 -3.22 14.75 -26.92
C GLU A 612 -3.25 14.13 -25.51
N TRP A 613 -3.37 14.96 -24.47
CA TRP A 613 -3.48 14.50 -23.08
C TRP A 613 -4.77 13.70 -22.85
N GLN A 614 -5.87 14.07 -23.52
CA GLN A 614 -7.11 13.33 -23.53
C GLN A 614 -6.93 11.93 -24.12
N MET A 615 -6.31 11.84 -25.30
CA MET A 615 -6.05 10.57 -25.98
C MET A 615 -5.12 9.63 -25.16
N GLN A 616 -4.15 10.18 -24.43
CA GLN A 616 -3.29 9.42 -23.50
C GLN A 616 -4.07 8.83 -22.31
N ILE A 617 -5.06 9.56 -21.78
CA ILE A 617 -5.90 9.10 -20.66
C ILE A 617 -6.92 8.05 -21.15
N GLU A 618 -7.51 8.24 -22.31
CA GLU A 618 -8.44 7.27 -22.91
C GLU A 618 -7.75 5.95 -23.27
N ALA A 619 -6.55 6.00 -23.87
CA ALA A 619 -5.71 4.83 -24.06
C ALA A 619 -5.37 4.13 -22.73
N THR A 620 -5.08 4.90 -21.68
CA THR A 620 -4.84 4.34 -20.33
C THR A 620 -6.06 3.63 -19.75
N LEU A 621 -7.27 4.19 -19.91
CA LEU A 621 -8.51 3.56 -19.45
C LEU A 621 -8.75 2.21 -20.17
N THR A 622 -8.54 2.15 -21.48
CA THR A 622 -8.62 0.92 -22.27
C THR A 622 -7.55 -0.11 -21.87
N LEU A 623 -6.35 0.34 -21.52
CA LEU A 623 -5.28 -0.53 -21.04
C LEU A 623 -5.58 -1.12 -19.65
N PHE A 624 -6.24 -0.37 -18.76
CA PHE A 624 -6.70 -0.93 -17.49
C PHE A 624 -7.80 -1.99 -17.67
N ASP A 625 -8.75 -1.78 -18.59
CA ASP A 625 -9.74 -2.82 -18.97
C ASP A 625 -9.02 -4.10 -19.46
N ALA A 626 -8.04 -3.95 -20.36
CA ALA A 626 -7.29 -5.07 -20.91
C ALA A 626 -6.43 -5.82 -19.85
N MET A 627 -6.09 -5.17 -18.74
CA MET A 627 -5.28 -5.72 -17.64
C MET A 627 -6.10 -6.18 -16.42
N GLU A 628 -7.43 -6.16 -16.47
CA GLU A 628 -8.34 -6.56 -15.38
C GLU A 628 -8.03 -7.95 -14.80
N ASP A 629 -7.93 -8.95 -15.68
CA ASP A 629 -7.56 -10.34 -15.38
C ASP A 629 -6.16 -10.50 -14.74
N TRP A 630 -5.31 -9.48 -14.84
CA TRP A 630 -3.86 -9.57 -14.61
C TRP A 630 -3.34 -8.64 -13.50
N SER A 631 -4.23 -7.90 -12.83
CA SER A 631 -3.87 -7.02 -11.70
C SER A 631 -5.09 -6.68 -10.85
N LEU A 632 -5.02 -6.97 -9.55
CA LEU A 632 -6.04 -6.61 -8.55
C LEU A 632 -6.39 -5.11 -8.56
N ALA A 633 -5.42 -4.26 -8.89
CA ALA A 633 -5.58 -2.81 -8.89
C ALA A 633 -6.18 -2.23 -10.19
N ALA A 634 -6.34 -3.02 -11.26
CA ALA A 634 -6.72 -2.53 -12.59
C ALA A 634 -8.10 -1.83 -12.59
N ARG A 635 -9.16 -2.55 -12.18
CA ARG A 635 -10.55 -2.04 -12.09
C ARG A 635 -10.61 -0.70 -11.33
N ARG A 636 -9.93 -0.64 -10.18
CA ARG A 636 -9.93 0.54 -9.34
C ARG A 636 -9.12 1.70 -9.90
N SER A 637 -7.94 1.42 -10.43
CA SER A 637 -7.08 2.41 -11.09
C SER A 637 -7.84 3.08 -12.24
N ARG A 638 -8.56 2.28 -13.02
CA ARG A 638 -9.48 2.75 -14.06
C ARG A 638 -10.59 3.65 -13.51
N GLU A 639 -11.36 3.18 -12.54
CA GLU A 639 -12.50 3.94 -12.00
C GLU A 639 -12.06 5.29 -11.38
N VAL A 640 -10.92 5.31 -10.68
CA VAL A 640 -10.35 6.54 -10.13
C VAL A 640 -9.90 7.50 -11.25
N VAL A 641 -9.19 7.01 -12.26
CA VAL A 641 -8.79 7.84 -13.42
C VAL A 641 -10.00 8.30 -14.23
N ARG A 642 -11.04 7.47 -14.38
CA ARG A 642 -12.29 7.80 -15.08
C ARG A 642 -13.02 8.97 -14.39
N ARG A 643 -13.17 8.93 -13.06
CA ARG A 643 -13.76 10.04 -12.29
C ARG A 643 -12.94 11.33 -12.39
N LEU A 644 -11.62 11.22 -12.28
CA LEU A 644 -10.69 12.34 -12.47
C LEU A 644 -10.68 12.86 -13.93
N TYR A 645 -11.12 12.06 -14.89
CA TYR A 645 -11.22 12.46 -16.29
C TYR A 645 -12.57 13.15 -16.58
N GLU A 646 -13.69 12.56 -16.16
CA GLU A 646 -15.04 13.08 -16.40
C GLU A 646 -15.27 14.44 -15.71
N ALA A 647 -14.76 14.61 -14.49
CA ALA A 647 -14.88 15.86 -13.74
C ALA A 647 -14.22 17.07 -14.44
N ARG A 648 -13.34 16.88 -15.44
CA ARG A 648 -12.78 17.96 -16.27
C ARG A 648 -13.87 18.86 -16.89
N HIS A 649 -15.04 18.31 -17.22
CA HIS A 649 -16.08 19.04 -17.94
C HIS A 649 -16.70 20.15 -17.08
N GLN A 650 -16.56 20.07 -15.75
CA GLN A 650 -16.96 21.12 -14.81
C GLN A 650 -16.09 22.38 -14.94
N CYS A 651 -14.86 22.29 -15.49
CA CYS A 651 -13.99 23.45 -15.74
C CYS A 651 -14.58 24.41 -16.78
N CYS A 652 -15.14 23.88 -17.87
CA CYS A 652 -15.40 24.66 -19.08
C CYS A 652 -16.60 25.61 -18.97
N TYR A 653 -17.47 25.43 -17.97
CA TYR A 653 -18.72 26.20 -17.82
C TYR A 653 -18.61 27.43 -16.91
N GLN A 654 -17.43 27.74 -16.36
CA GLN A 654 -17.24 28.90 -15.47
C GLN A 654 -16.10 29.83 -15.94
N SER A 655 -16.31 30.51 -17.05
CA SER A 655 -15.73 31.85 -17.21
C SER A 655 -16.41 32.82 -16.23
N PRO A 656 -15.68 33.77 -15.62
CA PRO A 656 -16.28 34.78 -14.77
C PRO A 656 -17.09 35.75 -15.63
N LEU A 657 -18.40 35.52 -15.74
CA LEU A 657 -19.33 36.51 -16.27
C LEU A 657 -19.24 37.76 -15.39
N SER A 658 -18.72 38.82 -15.98
CA SER A 658 -18.58 40.13 -15.35
C SER A 658 -19.90 40.58 -14.73
N SER A 659 -19.87 41.02 -13.48
CA SER A 659 -21.03 41.54 -12.76
C SER A 659 -21.44 42.94 -13.26
N ALA A 660 -21.80 43.02 -14.54
CA ALA A 660 -22.53 44.15 -15.10
C ALA A 660 -23.97 44.07 -14.58
N GLY A 661 -24.26 44.82 -13.53
CA GLY A 661 -25.63 44.99 -13.05
C GLY A 661 -26.45 45.77 -14.07
N THR A 662 -27.66 45.30 -14.37
CA THR A 662 -28.60 45.97 -15.27
C THR A 662 -29.98 45.94 -14.63
N ASP A 663 -30.61 47.10 -14.47
CA ASP A 663 -31.92 47.23 -13.84
C ASP A 663 -33.07 46.63 -14.68
N PRO A 664 -34.09 46.00 -14.06
CA PRO A 664 -35.22 45.44 -14.77
C PRO A 664 -36.31 46.49 -15.06
N SER A 665 -36.28 47.14 -16.23
CA SER A 665 -37.43 47.92 -16.73
C SER A 665 -37.53 48.01 -18.26
N MET A 666 -38.76 48.29 -18.75
CA MET A 666 -39.14 48.63 -20.15
C MET A 666 -39.25 47.51 -21.21
N MET A 667 -40.32 46.72 -21.09
CA MET A 667 -41.46 46.63 -22.04
C MET A 667 -41.27 46.79 -23.58
N LEU A 668 -41.90 45.83 -24.28
CA LEU A 668 -42.73 45.93 -25.52
C LEU A 668 -42.09 45.98 -26.94
N GLY A 669 -42.44 44.94 -27.72
CA GLY A 669 -42.58 44.92 -29.20
C GLY A 669 -41.32 44.67 -30.02
N ASP A 670 -41.40 44.26 -31.31
CA ASP A 670 -42.43 43.51 -32.06
C ASP A 670 -41.79 43.04 -33.40
N THR A 671 -42.31 41.96 -34.02
CA THR A 671 -41.87 41.35 -35.31
C THR A 671 -40.42 40.80 -35.33
N GLY A 672 -40.03 39.85 -36.18
CA GLY A 672 -40.76 39.03 -37.17
C GLY A 672 -39.80 38.22 -38.06
N LEU A 673 -40.34 37.34 -38.92
CA LEU A 673 -39.64 36.64 -40.03
C LEU A 673 -38.56 35.58 -39.69
N HIS A 674 -39.03 34.42 -39.21
CA HIS A 674 -39.02 33.17 -39.99
C HIS A 674 -38.08 33.04 -41.21
N MET A 675 -37.21 32.01 -41.25
CA MET A 675 -37.06 31.10 -42.41
C MET A 675 -36.24 29.83 -42.05
N SER A 676 -36.98 28.74 -41.84
CA SER A 676 -36.59 27.33 -42.00
C SER A 676 -37.74 26.63 -42.76
N PRO A 677 -37.67 25.33 -43.10
CA PRO A 677 -36.53 24.45 -43.39
C PRO A 677 -36.60 24.05 -44.89
N ILE A 678 -36.14 22.83 -45.25
CA ILE A 678 -36.81 21.82 -46.12
C ILE A 678 -35.77 20.70 -46.38
N GLU A 679 -35.87 19.50 -45.77
CA GLU A 679 -36.81 18.37 -46.04
C GLU A 679 -36.25 17.38 -47.10
N LEU A 680 -36.49 16.06 -47.13
CA LEU A 680 -37.23 15.06 -46.30
C LEU A 680 -36.28 13.82 -46.13
N ASP A 681 -36.38 12.89 -45.16
CA ASP A 681 -37.50 12.03 -44.72
C ASP A 681 -38.00 11.05 -45.84
N LEU A 682 -38.73 9.95 -45.60
CA LEU A 682 -39.28 9.21 -44.44
C LEU A 682 -39.32 7.69 -44.85
N ASP A 683 -39.56 6.64 -44.05
CA ASP A 683 -39.91 6.50 -42.63
C ASP A 683 -39.04 5.38 -41.98
N ASP A 684 -39.41 4.16 -41.54
CA ASP A 684 -40.69 3.42 -41.48
C ASP A 684 -40.82 2.69 -40.11
N MET A 685 -41.56 3.31 -39.19
CA MET A 685 -42.66 2.78 -38.34
C MET A 685 -42.63 1.31 -37.81
N VAL A 686 -43.24 0.91 -36.68
CA VAL A 686 -44.09 1.53 -35.62
C VAL A 686 -44.01 0.59 -34.38
N GLY A 687 -44.36 0.91 -33.13
CA GLY A 687 -44.95 2.09 -32.46
C GLY A 687 -45.10 1.76 -30.95
N MET A 688 -45.18 2.75 -30.03
CA MET A 688 -46.42 3.35 -29.48
C MET A 688 -47.20 2.42 -28.51
N LEU A 689 -47.74 2.85 -27.36
CA LEU A 689 -47.86 4.18 -26.73
C LEU A 689 -48.19 4.06 -25.21
N ASP A 690 -48.00 5.15 -24.43
CA ASP A 690 -48.77 5.53 -23.22
C ASP A 690 -48.74 4.61 -21.94
N GLN A 691 -49.12 5.06 -20.71
CA GLN A 691 -49.65 6.37 -20.26
C GLN A 691 -49.21 6.77 -18.81
N GLN A 692 -49.55 8.00 -18.45
CA GLN A 692 -49.13 8.85 -17.31
C GLN A 692 -49.56 8.44 -15.87
N GLY A 693 -48.69 8.71 -14.88
CA GLY A 693 -49.06 9.30 -13.56
C GLY A 693 -49.64 8.43 -12.41
N ILE A 694 -49.93 8.94 -11.18
CA ILE A 694 -49.37 10.07 -10.39
C ILE A 694 -49.88 10.04 -8.90
N TRP A 695 -49.03 10.28 -7.88
CA TRP A 695 -49.31 10.35 -6.39
C TRP A 695 -49.96 9.08 -5.72
N ASP A 696 -50.11 8.87 -4.40
CA ASP A 696 -49.72 9.61 -3.16
C ASP A 696 -49.53 8.71 -1.88
N LEU A 697 -49.24 9.36 -0.75
CA LEU A 697 -49.05 9.02 0.69
C LEU A 697 -49.74 7.82 1.43
N ASP A 698 -49.05 7.41 2.52
CA ASP A 698 -49.48 6.88 3.85
C ASP A 698 -50.33 5.59 4.04
N GLY A 699 -50.14 4.87 5.18
CA GLY A 699 -51.20 3.99 5.73
C GLY A 699 -50.87 2.69 6.52
N MET A 700 -50.19 2.75 7.66
CA MET A 700 -50.29 1.89 8.88
C MET A 700 -50.79 0.40 8.89
N TYR A 701 -50.11 -0.41 9.74
CA TYR A 701 -50.64 -1.39 10.74
C TYR A 701 -50.82 -2.92 10.47
N TRP A 702 -49.87 -3.69 11.06
CA TRP A 702 -49.91 -5.02 11.74
C TRP A 702 -50.85 -6.18 11.35
N GLY A 703 -50.27 -7.40 11.34
CA GLY A 703 -50.91 -8.69 11.62
C GLY A 703 -49.90 -9.70 12.22
N GLU A 704 -50.32 -10.56 13.15
CA GLU A 704 -49.48 -11.57 13.84
C GLU A 704 -49.82 -13.02 13.44
N SER A 705 -48.95 -13.98 13.83
CA SER A 705 -49.14 -15.46 13.81
C SER A 705 -48.74 -16.16 12.49
N GLN A 706 -48.32 -17.44 12.48
CA GLN A 706 -48.27 -18.46 13.56
C GLN A 706 -47.11 -19.46 13.38
N ASP A 707 -46.70 -20.15 14.45
CA ASP A 707 -45.61 -21.14 14.45
C ASP A 707 -45.96 -22.48 13.74
N THR A 708 -44.96 -23.17 13.18
CA THR A 708 -44.85 -24.64 13.28
C THR A 708 -43.44 -25.19 12.95
N LEU A 709 -42.94 -26.02 13.85
CA LEU A 709 -41.95 -27.12 13.67
C LEU A 709 -42.74 -28.44 13.95
N PRO A 710 -42.27 -29.69 13.68
CA PRO A 710 -40.86 -30.12 13.88
C PRO A 710 -40.34 -31.43 13.17
N VAL A 711 -39.19 -31.92 13.67
CA VAL A 711 -38.68 -33.31 13.73
C VAL A 711 -38.05 -33.98 12.47
N ASP A 712 -37.00 -34.71 12.81
CA ASP A 712 -36.01 -35.49 12.06
C ASP A 712 -36.54 -36.76 11.35
N SER A 713 -35.71 -37.32 10.45
CA SER A 713 -35.44 -38.78 10.39
C SER A 713 -34.23 -39.12 9.50
N GLU A 714 -33.42 -40.08 9.94
CA GLU A 714 -32.41 -40.78 9.13
C GLU A 714 -33.05 -42.06 8.54
N MET A 715 -32.64 -42.51 7.33
CA MET A 715 -32.47 -43.96 7.06
C MET A 715 -31.72 -44.30 5.75
N TYR A 716 -31.43 -45.60 5.59
CA TYR A 716 -30.46 -46.21 4.66
C TYR A 716 -31.06 -46.88 3.40
N ASN A 717 -30.15 -47.20 2.46
CA ASN A 717 -30.06 -48.41 1.61
C ASN A 717 -30.72 -48.53 0.21
N MET A 718 -29.87 -49.00 -0.73
CA MET A 718 -30.10 -49.90 -1.89
C MET A 718 -31.03 -49.42 -3.04
N GLY A 719 -30.84 -49.85 -4.29
CA GLY A 719 -29.78 -50.68 -4.90
C GLY A 719 -30.16 -51.19 -6.31
N ASN A 720 -29.18 -51.68 -7.08
CA ASN A 720 -29.31 -52.32 -8.42
C ASN A 720 -29.86 -51.41 -9.57
N ASP A 721 -29.65 -51.68 -10.87
CA ASP A 721 -28.85 -52.69 -11.58
C ASP A 721 -28.43 -52.17 -12.97
N GLY A 722 -27.48 -52.81 -13.68
CA GLY A 722 -27.24 -52.50 -15.11
C GLY A 722 -25.88 -52.86 -15.73
N MET A 723 -25.58 -54.16 -15.91
CA MET A 723 -24.45 -54.60 -16.75
C MET A 723 -24.78 -54.60 -18.26
N MET A 724 -23.76 -54.35 -19.09
CA MET A 724 -23.60 -54.91 -20.45
C MET A 724 -22.11 -55.07 -20.76
N GLN A 725 -21.73 -56.01 -21.63
CA GLN A 725 -20.34 -56.52 -21.75
C GLN A 725 -19.77 -56.53 -23.18
N VAL A 726 -18.45 -56.31 -23.24
CA VAL A 726 -17.43 -56.96 -24.10
C VAL A 726 -17.58 -56.93 -25.64
N GLY A 727 -16.50 -56.52 -26.31
CA GLY A 727 -16.19 -56.85 -27.72
C GLY A 727 -14.68 -56.82 -27.97
N HIS A 728 -14.10 -57.90 -28.51
CA HIS A 728 -12.65 -58.05 -28.74
C HIS A 728 -12.19 -57.50 -30.10
N GLY A 729 -10.89 -57.14 -30.19
CA GLY A 729 -10.22 -56.85 -31.45
C GLY A 729 -8.71 -56.64 -31.30
N SER A 730 -7.92 -57.71 -31.41
CA SER A 730 -6.44 -57.67 -31.26
C SER A 730 -5.74 -58.50 -32.33
N ILE A 731 -4.97 -57.85 -33.20
CA ILE A 731 -3.96 -58.45 -34.09
C ILE A 731 -2.69 -57.59 -34.02
N SER A 732 -1.54 -58.22 -34.26
CA SER A 732 -0.20 -57.70 -33.95
C SER A 732 0.80 -57.98 -35.08
N LEU A 733 2.02 -57.44 -34.90
CA LEU A 733 3.31 -57.76 -35.53
C LEU A 733 3.80 -56.88 -36.70
N ASP A 734 5.13 -56.83 -36.72
CA ASP A 734 6.10 -56.35 -37.70
C ASP A 734 6.05 -54.87 -38.17
N GLY A 735 7.18 -54.17 -38.35
CA GLY A 735 8.56 -54.51 -38.01
C GLY A 735 9.57 -54.13 -39.10
N SER A 736 10.38 -53.08 -38.87
CA SER A 736 11.65 -52.87 -39.59
C SER A 736 12.50 -51.77 -38.94
N SER A 737 13.81 -51.96 -38.98
CA SER A 737 14.85 -50.98 -38.64
C SER A 737 15.45 -50.36 -39.91
N MET A 738 15.94 -49.13 -39.86
CA MET A 738 17.23 -48.81 -40.49
C MET A 738 17.85 -47.50 -39.97
N ASP A 739 19.16 -47.54 -39.73
CA ASP A 739 20.00 -46.37 -39.46
C ASP A 739 20.32 -45.58 -40.73
N SER A 740 20.68 -44.30 -40.57
CA SER A 740 21.81 -43.70 -41.30
C SER A 740 22.37 -42.49 -40.53
N THR A 741 23.66 -42.18 -40.72
CA THR A 741 24.41 -41.15 -39.96
C THR A 741 25.09 -40.17 -40.93
N PHE A 742 25.94 -39.27 -40.39
CA PHE A 742 26.84 -38.27 -41.04
C PHE A 742 26.22 -36.87 -41.27
N LEU A 743 26.84 -35.74 -40.87
CA LEU A 743 28.23 -35.21 -41.03
C LEU A 743 28.53 -34.82 -42.49
N VAL A 744 29.25 -33.74 -42.83
CA VAL A 744 29.94 -32.63 -42.11
C VAL A 744 29.59 -31.30 -42.84
N GLN A 745 29.99 -30.07 -42.46
CA GLN A 745 31.23 -29.51 -41.92
C GLN A 745 30.97 -28.37 -40.92
#